data_AF-A0A9C9L1J0-F1
#
_entry.id   AF-A0A9C9L1J0-F1
#
_cell.length_a   1.000
_cell.length_b   1.000
_cell.length_c   1.000
_cell.angle_alpha   90.00
_cell.angle_beta   90.00
_cell.angle_gamma   90.00
#
_symmetry.space_group_name_H-M   'P 1'
#
loop_
_entity.id
_entity.type
_entity.pdbx_description
1 polymer ?
#
loop_
_entity_poly.entity_id
_entity_poly.type
_entity_poly.pdbx_seq_one_letter_code
_entity_poly.pdbx_strand_id
1 'polypeptide(L)'
;MQTALLITVLVALTSLPHTAAGQTSGVNAFFRDGQTFLTWQEDSTIKGEAYRIYRSDKPITTQNLTDDSLIATILEGSSRFEEMWSKNGNNLLKHRLRKMRPKTAARVIPRLCIEDAGDDNKAEMLSENTGLLVWTIKEPAQKSYYAVTTIINGKEDRTVALTNVSGPVHEKKEPIGAVLYYRERSASKNDKNEKQYDRDWYIMYMDYTLWNHDYIGYAFPFAITLSAFKEGGKTPTIHLDGIGTMPVFSTRHSNYGAGDFRNHQREGNALSTWYFGYGTKVKNRESGMQVKQDITNYVQYRIMQTVLWARRKYRITDPRFQVSGMSMGASGALAYALNFPRFVTACWAHEGVTDYSNTLSNHLVNGKPVVMWKSSIWGNYGDPKLKNPVKNLAFGDPQLDWYLKFNGTPVFDYRKAARFLEENIAEDFPLIGASHGWQDGSIPAKNQAEPFEKYIKDSRHCFNYSIWTAGHNWGTAGGTGTPMGPYMRWDESRPGFSNVPSVTGFKYGKEDTTSHTYMYRAVWGVMEKPVKGNIIEETEDSWSLPIIHKARQGEEKDYFVDITPRNLQQMKVKQGDRFSYKITNLDGSDITINFSAFINGDKVKQGFTTSGKIVADEHNLLLIPNIPISKTGCILRVKRIKL
;
A
#
# COMPACT_ATOMS: atom_id res chain seq x y z
N MET A 1 -64.23 41.19 -53.00
CA MET A 1 -63.09 40.79 -53.85
C MET A 1 -61.85 41.46 -53.31
N GLN A 2 -61.03 40.74 -52.54
CA GLN A 2 -59.73 41.20 -52.04
C GLN A 2 -58.72 40.10 -52.37
N THR A 3 -57.76 40.43 -53.21
CA THR A 3 -56.73 39.52 -53.73
C THR A 3 -55.50 39.64 -52.82
N ALA A 4 -55.16 38.57 -52.10
CA ALA A 4 -53.94 38.48 -51.31
C ALA A 4 -52.82 37.85 -52.17
N LEU A 5 -51.72 38.58 -52.33
CA LEU A 5 -50.51 38.19 -53.04
C LEU A 5 -49.58 37.44 -52.07
N LEU A 6 -49.36 36.14 -52.30
CA LEU A 6 -48.46 35.31 -51.51
C LEU A 6 -47.04 35.38 -52.10
N ILE A 7 -46.12 36.06 -51.40
CA ILE A 7 -44.68 36.08 -51.75
C ILE A 7 -44.01 34.87 -51.11
N THR A 8 -43.51 33.95 -51.94
CA THR A 8 -42.68 32.82 -51.49
C THR A 8 -41.22 33.26 -51.47
N VAL A 9 -40.64 33.40 -50.27
CA VAL A 9 -39.21 33.67 -50.09
C VAL A 9 -38.46 32.34 -50.12
N LEU A 10 -37.69 32.12 -51.19
CA LEU A 10 -36.78 30.98 -51.33
C LEU A 10 -35.49 31.30 -50.56
N VAL A 11 -35.36 30.79 -49.34
CA VAL A 11 -34.10 30.88 -48.57
C VAL A 11 -33.15 29.80 -49.09
N ALA A 12 -32.18 30.20 -49.90
CA ALA A 12 -31.04 29.38 -50.26
C ALA A 12 -30.12 29.23 -49.03
N LEU A 13 -30.26 28.12 -48.31
CA LEU A 13 -29.28 27.67 -47.32
C LEU A 13 -28.00 27.28 -48.05
N THR A 14 -27.05 28.22 -48.13
CA THR A 14 -25.68 27.93 -48.51
C THR A 14 -25.04 27.09 -47.41
N SER A 15 -24.95 25.77 -47.65
CA SER A 15 -24.11 24.90 -46.85
C SER A 15 -22.66 25.36 -47.01
N LEU A 16 -22.14 26.06 -46.00
CA LEU A 16 -20.70 26.31 -45.90
C LEU A 16 -19.97 24.96 -46.01
N PRO A 17 -18.93 24.83 -46.85
CA PRO A 17 -18.12 23.63 -46.89
C PRO A 17 -17.58 23.39 -45.48
N HIS A 18 -18.05 22.31 -44.85
CA HIS A 18 -17.45 21.78 -43.64
C HIS A 18 -16.03 21.36 -44.06
N THR A 19 -15.03 22.19 -43.75
CA THR A 19 -13.64 21.74 -43.79
C THR A 19 -13.59 20.47 -42.97
N ALA A 20 -13.34 19.35 -43.64
CA ALA A 20 -13.23 18.05 -42.99
C ALA A 20 -12.22 18.21 -41.85
N ALA A 21 -12.73 18.14 -40.63
CA ALA A 21 -11.91 18.28 -39.46
C ALA A 21 -10.87 17.15 -39.46
N GLY A 22 -9.63 17.48 -39.08
CA GLY A 22 -8.47 16.65 -39.38
C GLY A 22 -8.52 15.28 -38.67
N GLN A 23 -8.38 14.21 -39.45
CA GLN A 23 -7.99 12.91 -38.91
C GLN A 23 -6.65 13.06 -38.19
N THR A 24 -6.46 12.36 -37.06
CA THR A 24 -5.18 12.37 -36.36
C THR A 24 -4.05 11.84 -37.25
N SER A 25 -2.80 12.18 -36.90
CA SER A 25 -1.61 11.75 -37.63
C SER A 25 -0.48 11.38 -36.67
N GLY A 26 0.65 10.89 -37.22
CA GLY A 26 1.85 10.59 -36.43
C GLY A 26 1.64 9.46 -35.41
N VAL A 27 0.77 8.49 -35.73
CA VAL A 27 0.53 7.35 -34.84
C VAL A 27 1.79 6.50 -34.74
N ASN A 28 2.32 6.37 -33.52
CA ASN A 28 3.50 5.57 -33.23
C ASN A 28 3.21 4.63 -32.07
N ALA A 29 3.70 3.39 -32.17
CA ALA A 29 3.49 2.36 -31.17
C ALA A 29 4.78 1.57 -30.93
N PHE A 30 5.13 1.36 -29.66
CA PHE A 30 6.22 0.46 -29.29
C PHE A 30 5.88 -0.36 -28.04
N PHE A 31 6.43 -1.56 -27.96
CA PHE A 31 6.22 -2.48 -26.83
C PHE A 31 7.42 -2.45 -25.86
N ARG A 32 7.13 -2.37 -24.56
CA ARG A 32 8.09 -2.51 -23.47
C ARG A 32 7.41 -3.03 -22.20
N ASP A 33 8.04 -4.00 -21.53
CA ASP A 33 7.63 -4.52 -20.23
C ASP A 33 6.14 -4.87 -20.12
N GLY A 34 5.65 -5.71 -21.05
CA GLY A 34 4.25 -6.15 -21.04
C GLY A 34 3.23 -5.08 -21.45
N GLN A 35 3.68 -3.92 -21.94
CA GLN A 35 2.82 -2.81 -22.32
C GLN A 35 3.18 -2.24 -23.69
N THR A 36 2.18 -1.78 -24.43
CA THR A 36 2.35 -1.00 -25.66
C THR A 36 2.06 0.46 -25.39
N PHE A 37 3.04 1.31 -25.70
CA PHE A 37 2.95 2.76 -25.62
C PHE A 37 2.53 3.27 -27.01
N LEU A 38 1.35 3.87 -27.09
CA LEU A 38 0.78 4.41 -28.32
C LEU A 38 0.66 5.93 -28.21
N THR A 39 1.24 6.67 -29.15
CA THR A 39 1.14 8.13 -29.25
C THR A 39 0.58 8.56 -30.59
N TRP A 40 -0.03 9.74 -30.63
CA TRP A 40 -0.52 10.37 -31.86
C TRP A 40 -0.50 11.89 -31.72
N GLN A 41 -0.66 12.59 -32.84
CA GLN A 41 -0.76 14.04 -32.90
C GLN A 41 -2.22 14.46 -32.66
N GLU A 42 -2.47 15.14 -31.54
CA GLU A 42 -3.76 15.78 -31.24
C GLU A 42 -3.93 17.07 -32.07
N ASP A 43 -5.17 17.39 -32.45
CA ASP A 43 -5.49 18.60 -33.22
C ASP A 43 -5.66 19.81 -32.30
N SER A 44 -4.59 20.57 -32.12
CA SER A 44 -4.61 21.77 -31.28
C SER A 44 -5.57 22.87 -31.71
N THR A 45 -6.15 22.79 -32.92
CA THR A 45 -7.10 23.78 -33.44
C THR A 45 -8.54 23.49 -33.03
N ILE A 46 -8.81 22.28 -32.52
CA ILE A 46 -10.13 21.82 -32.08
C ILE A 46 -10.11 21.63 -30.55
N LYS A 47 -11.29 21.70 -29.94
CA LYS A 47 -11.48 21.52 -28.51
C LYS A 47 -12.58 20.50 -28.25
N GLY A 48 -12.37 19.69 -27.23
CA GLY A 48 -13.28 18.62 -26.81
C GLY A 48 -13.30 17.43 -27.77
N GLU A 49 -12.26 17.23 -28.57
CA GLU A 49 -12.16 16.02 -29.38
C GLU A 49 -11.85 14.78 -28.50
N ALA A 50 -12.15 13.62 -29.06
CA ALA A 50 -11.76 12.34 -28.50
C ALA A 50 -11.15 11.45 -29.59
N TYR A 51 -10.47 10.40 -29.18
CA TYR A 51 -9.73 9.51 -30.03
C TYR A 51 -10.16 8.07 -29.75
N ARG A 52 -10.55 7.32 -30.78
CA ARG A 52 -10.83 5.88 -30.67
C ARG A 52 -9.60 5.11 -31.12
N ILE A 53 -9.16 4.18 -30.28
CA ILE A 53 -7.97 3.37 -30.51
C ILE A 53 -8.42 1.95 -30.79
N TYR A 54 -7.97 1.43 -31.93
CA TYR A 54 -8.24 0.08 -32.37
C TYR A 54 -6.96 -0.76 -32.34
N ARG A 55 -7.11 -2.07 -32.07
CA ARG A 55 -6.03 -3.06 -32.07
C ARG A 55 -6.48 -4.34 -32.76
N SER A 56 -5.64 -4.87 -33.65
CA SER A 56 -5.91 -6.10 -34.41
C SER A 56 -4.65 -6.96 -34.55
N ASP A 57 -4.82 -8.26 -34.79
CA ASP A 57 -3.75 -9.19 -35.15
C ASP A 57 -3.35 -9.12 -36.63
N LYS A 58 -4.11 -8.32 -37.42
CA LYS A 58 -3.90 -8.06 -38.85
C LYS A 58 -3.79 -6.55 -39.11
N PRO A 59 -3.15 -6.13 -40.21
CA PRO A 59 -3.15 -4.72 -40.62
C PRO A 59 -4.57 -4.15 -40.67
N ILE A 60 -4.78 -3.00 -40.03
CA ILE A 60 -6.08 -2.33 -39.97
C ILE A 60 -6.26 -1.47 -41.22
N THR A 61 -7.44 -1.55 -41.83
CA THR A 61 -7.89 -0.77 -42.97
C THR A 61 -9.30 -0.23 -42.71
N THR A 62 -9.75 0.74 -43.50
CA THR A 62 -11.12 1.28 -43.37
C THR A 62 -12.18 0.19 -43.48
N GLN A 63 -11.94 -0.85 -44.28
CA GLN A 63 -12.88 -1.95 -44.52
C GLN A 63 -12.96 -2.94 -43.36
N ASN A 64 -11.90 -3.08 -42.55
CA ASN A 64 -11.85 -4.04 -41.44
C ASN A 64 -11.86 -3.38 -40.05
N LEU A 65 -12.04 -2.06 -39.98
CA LEU A 65 -12.18 -1.32 -38.74
C LEU A 65 -13.54 -1.59 -38.08
N THR A 66 -13.59 -2.57 -37.19
CA THR A 66 -14.81 -2.97 -36.45
C THR A 66 -14.75 -2.56 -34.99
N ASP A 67 -15.93 -2.45 -34.36
CA ASP A 67 -16.02 -2.13 -32.94
C ASP A 67 -15.46 -3.25 -32.04
N ASP A 68 -15.34 -4.48 -32.53
CA ASP A 68 -14.66 -5.58 -31.83
C ASP A 68 -13.16 -5.34 -31.65
N SER A 69 -12.57 -4.51 -32.53
CA SER A 69 -11.15 -4.12 -32.45
C SER A 69 -10.94 -2.86 -31.60
N LEU A 70 -12.00 -2.19 -31.14
CA LEU A 70 -11.90 -0.98 -30.31
C LEU A 70 -11.44 -1.35 -28.90
N ILE A 71 -10.30 -0.78 -28.48
CA ILE A 71 -9.73 -1.03 -27.15
C ILE A 71 -9.87 0.15 -26.18
N ALA A 72 -10.00 1.37 -26.69
CA ALA A 72 -10.16 2.57 -25.86
C ALA A 72 -10.80 3.74 -26.61
N THR A 73 -11.46 4.61 -25.86
CA THR A 73 -11.78 5.99 -26.28
C THR A 73 -11.09 6.94 -25.31
N ILE A 74 -10.28 7.86 -25.82
CA ILE A 74 -9.39 8.72 -25.05
C ILE A 74 -9.71 10.18 -25.37
N LEU A 75 -9.88 11.01 -24.33
CA LEU A 75 -10.15 12.43 -24.50
C LEU A 75 -8.87 13.21 -24.88
N GLU A 76 -9.04 14.38 -25.47
CA GLU A 76 -7.96 15.35 -25.69
C GLU A 76 -7.10 15.59 -24.43
N GLY A 77 -5.82 15.88 -24.62
CA GLY A 77 -4.89 16.16 -23.52
C GLY A 77 -4.46 14.92 -22.73
N SER A 78 -4.53 13.74 -23.32
CA SER A 78 -4.27 12.46 -22.66
C SER A 78 -2.82 12.25 -22.19
N SER A 79 -1.86 13.03 -22.72
CA SER A 79 -0.49 13.09 -22.20
C SER A 79 -0.33 13.91 -20.91
N ARG A 80 -1.38 14.59 -20.46
CA ARG A 80 -1.35 15.39 -19.24
C ARG A 80 -1.25 14.50 -18.00
N PHE A 81 -0.30 14.79 -17.12
CA PHE A 81 -0.19 14.10 -15.84
C PHE A 81 -1.04 14.79 -14.78
N GLU A 82 -2.34 14.51 -14.74
CA GLU A 82 -3.33 15.21 -13.88
C GLU A 82 -2.95 15.38 -12.40
N GLU A 83 -2.24 14.42 -11.82
CA GLU A 83 -1.73 14.45 -10.44
C GLU A 83 -0.68 15.57 -10.21
N MET A 84 -0.08 16.09 -11.28
CA MET A 84 0.93 17.15 -11.31
C MET A 84 0.36 18.54 -11.63
N TRP A 85 -0.97 18.69 -11.60
CA TRP A 85 -1.69 19.95 -11.83
C TRP A 85 -2.57 20.34 -10.64
N SER A 86 -2.87 21.63 -10.48
CA SER A 86 -3.84 22.11 -9.49
C SER A 86 -5.28 21.86 -9.96
N LYS A 87 -6.25 22.06 -9.06
CA LYS A 87 -7.68 21.99 -9.42
C LYS A 87 -8.06 23.06 -10.46
N ASN A 88 -7.44 24.23 -10.39
CA ASN A 88 -7.68 25.35 -11.30
C ASN A 88 -6.95 25.22 -12.66
N GLY A 89 -6.43 24.03 -12.97
CA GLY A 89 -5.79 23.78 -14.26
C GLY A 89 -4.39 24.37 -14.40
N ASN A 90 -3.77 24.87 -13.33
CA ASN A 90 -2.41 25.38 -13.36
C ASN A 90 -1.42 24.27 -13.01
N ASN A 91 -0.39 24.08 -13.84
CA ASN A 91 0.65 23.12 -13.48
C ASN A 91 1.36 23.58 -12.19
N LEU A 92 1.85 22.61 -11.43
CA LEU A 92 2.40 22.91 -10.12
C LEU A 92 3.76 23.64 -10.19
N LEU A 93 4.40 23.66 -11.36
CA LEU A 93 5.57 24.48 -11.62
C LEU A 93 5.20 25.97 -11.58
N LYS A 94 4.16 26.40 -12.32
CA LYS A 94 3.73 27.81 -12.43
C LYS A 94 3.23 28.38 -11.10
N HIS A 95 2.51 27.60 -10.28
CA HIS A 95 1.93 28.10 -9.03
C HIS A 95 2.91 28.18 -7.85
N ARG A 96 3.98 27.38 -7.85
CA ARG A 96 4.79 27.14 -6.65
C ARG A 96 6.27 27.45 -6.78
N LEU A 97 6.80 27.81 -7.95
CA LEU A 97 8.23 28.18 -8.11
C LEU A 97 8.66 29.30 -7.14
N ARG A 98 7.77 30.21 -6.72
CA ARG A 98 8.12 31.27 -5.75
C ARG A 98 8.32 30.78 -4.30
N LYS A 99 7.93 29.55 -3.96
CA LYS A 99 7.99 28.99 -2.59
C LYS A 99 8.56 27.57 -2.49
N MET A 100 8.67 26.83 -3.60
CA MET A 100 9.27 25.50 -3.61
C MET A 100 10.78 25.57 -3.73
N ARG A 101 11.48 24.71 -2.97
CA ARG A 101 12.91 24.50 -3.17
C ARG A 101 13.15 24.00 -4.61
N PRO A 102 14.21 24.47 -5.31
CA PRO A 102 14.51 24.05 -6.69
C PRO A 102 14.51 22.52 -6.89
N LYS A 103 15.01 21.76 -5.91
CA LYS A 103 15.02 20.29 -5.92
C LYS A 103 13.62 19.66 -5.98
N THR A 104 12.62 20.28 -5.36
CA THR A 104 11.22 19.80 -5.39
C THR A 104 10.59 20.08 -6.74
N ALA A 105 10.86 21.24 -7.34
CA ALA A 105 10.33 21.61 -8.65
C ALA A 105 10.84 20.67 -9.75
N ALA A 106 12.09 20.21 -9.67
CA ALA A 106 12.69 19.32 -10.65
C ALA A 106 12.00 17.94 -10.79
N ARG A 107 11.20 17.52 -9.80
CA ARG A 107 10.47 16.24 -9.78
C ARG A 107 9.06 16.33 -10.36
N VAL A 108 8.58 17.55 -10.64
CA VAL A 108 7.24 17.79 -11.16
C VAL A 108 7.29 17.77 -12.68
N ILE A 109 6.62 16.80 -13.28
CA ILE A 109 6.48 16.62 -14.73
C ILE A 109 5.01 16.80 -15.12
N PRO A 110 4.57 17.98 -15.61
CA PRO A 110 3.16 18.22 -15.96
C PRO A 110 2.64 17.33 -17.09
N ARG A 111 3.53 16.71 -17.86
CA ARG A 111 3.18 15.77 -18.93
C ARG A 111 3.94 14.47 -18.74
N LEU A 112 3.33 13.41 -19.21
CA LEU A 112 3.83 12.05 -19.09
C LEU A 112 5.09 11.86 -19.92
N CYS A 113 5.96 10.94 -19.49
CA CYS A 113 7.20 10.56 -20.16
C CYS A 113 7.10 9.09 -20.55
N ILE A 114 7.46 8.74 -21.79
CA ILE A 114 7.42 7.35 -22.26
C ILE A 114 8.82 6.77 -22.48
N GLU A 115 9.85 7.59 -22.45
CA GLU A 115 11.25 7.17 -22.51
C GLU A 115 11.94 7.41 -21.16
N ASP A 116 12.94 6.60 -20.86
CA ASP A 116 13.72 6.75 -19.64
C ASP A 116 14.61 8.00 -19.71
N ALA A 117 14.90 8.58 -18.54
CA ALA A 117 15.76 9.73 -18.41
C ALA A 117 17.14 9.46 -19.00
N GLY A 118 17.60 10.41 -19.83
CA GLY A 118 18.93 10.39 -20.44
C GLY A 118 20.04 10.84 -19.49
N ASP A 119 21.18 11.22 -20.06
CA ASP A 119 22.37 11.63 -19.32
C ASP A 119 22.19 12.95 -18.53
N ASP A 120 21.21 13.76 -18.91
CA ASP A 120 20.82 15.00 -18.23
C ASP A 120 19.99 14.77 -16.94
N ASN A 121 19.78 13.49 -16.58
CA ASN A 121 19.01 13.04 -15.42
C ASN A 121 17.50 13.31 -15.51
N LYS A 122 16.95 13.67 -16.67
CA LYS A 122 15.50 13.89 -16.88
C LYS A 122 15.01 13.17 -18.13
N ALA A 123 13.78 12.70 -18.09
CA ALA A 123 13.10 12.23 -19.28
C ALA A 123 12.48 13.41 -20.02
N GLU A 124 12.41 13.29 -21.34
CA GLU A 124 11.64 14.20 -22.17
C GLU A 124 10.14 14.01 -21.89
N MET A 125 9.45 15.13 -21.68
CA MET A 125 8.01 15.13 -21.51
C MET A 125 7.35 15.17 -22.88
N LEU A 126 6.25 14.43 -23.05
CA LEU A 126 5.43 14.55 -24.26
C LEU A 126 4.96 15.99 -24.50
N SER A 127 4.85 16.36 -25.77
CA SER A 127 4.46 17.71 -26.17
C SER A 127 2.98 18.00 -25.85
N GLU A 128 2.57 19.27 -25.99
CA GLU A 128 1.20 19.66 -25.62
C GLU A 128 0.10 19.04 -26.45
N ASN A 129 0.45 18.70 -27.68
CA ASN A 129 -0.45 18.19 -28.70
C ASN A 129 -0.16 16.71 -28.97
N THR A 130 0.41 15.99 -28.00
CA THR A 130 0.61 14.54 -28.12
C THR A 130 -0.44 13.81 -27.29
N GLY A 131 -1.14 12.89 -27.92
CA GLY A 131 -2.02 11.94 -27.24
C GLY A 131 -1.25 10.70 -26.79
N LEU A 132 -1.75 10.03 -25.75
CA LEU A 132 -1.11 8.86 -25.15
C LEU A 132 -2.15 7.83 -24.69
N LEU A 133 -1.92 6.58 -25.09
CA LEU A 133 -2.48 5.39 -24.45
C LEU A 133 -1.34 4.43 -24.11
N VAL A 134 -1.33 3.91 -22.87
CA VAL A 134 -0.49 2.76 -22.51
C VAL A 134 -1.38 1.54 -22.29
N TRP A 135 -1.25 0.55 -23.17
CA TRP A 135 -2.08 -0.64 -23.21
C TRP A 135 -1.36 -1.84 -22.58
N THR A 136 -1.98 -2.51 -21.61
CA THR A 136 -1.38 -3.69 -20.95
C THR A 136 -1.74 -4.96 -21.72
N ILE A 137 -0.71 -5.74 -22.10
CA ILE A 137 -0.87 -6.93 -22.94
C ILE A 137 -1.30 -8.12 -22.08
N LYS A 138 -2.40 -8.76 -22.47
CA LYS A 138 -2.98 -9.91 -21.76
C LYS A 138 -2.85 -11.21 -22.53
N GLU A 139 -2.64 -11.10 -23.83
CA GLU A 139 -2.55 -12.20 -24.77
C GLU A 139 -1.13 -12.78 -24.84
N PRO A 140 -0.98 -14.04 -25.30
CA PRO A 140 0.32 -14.59 -25.65
C PRO A 140 1.08 -13.74 -26.68
N ALA A 141 2.34 -14.11 -26.93
CA ALA A 141 3.17 -13.38 -27.87
C ALA A 141 2.53 -13.30 -29.28
N GLN A 142 2.37 -12.09 -29.82
CA GLN A 142 1.73 -11.85 -31.11
C GLN A 142 2.22 -10.56 -31.79
N LYS A 143 1.87 -10.40 -33.07
CA LYS A 143 1.99 -9.11 -33.77
C LYS A 143 0.67 -8.37 -33.62
N SER A 144 0.73 -7.07 -33.34
CA SER A 144 -0.46 -6.22 -33.25
C SER A 144 -0.32 -4.97 -34.10
N TYR A 145 -1.44 -4.54 -34.67
CA TYR A 145 -1.56 -3.35 -35.49
C TYR A 145 -2.55 -2.41 -34.81
N TYR A 146 -2.27 -1.11 -34.90
CA TYR A 146 -3.03 -0.07 -34.25
C TYR A 146 -3.56 0.93 -35.26
N ALA A 147 -4.75 1.46 -35.00
CA ALA A 147 -5.31 2.61 -35.70
C ALA A 147 -5.89 3.59 -34.67
N VAL A 148 -5.77 4.88 -34.94
CA VAL A 148 -6.37 5.94 -34.13
C VAL A 148 -7.28 6.78 -35.01
N THR A 149 -8.54 6.92 -34.61
CA THR A 149 -9.53 7.75 -35.30
C THR A 149 -9.97 8.90 -34.41
N THR A 150 -10.28 10.04 -35.00
CA THR A 150 -10.77 11.23 -34.28
C THR A 150 -12.29 11.23 -34.19
N ILE A 151 -12.83 11.62 -33.04
CA ILE A 151 -14.24 11.97 -32.81
C ILE A 151 -14.34 13.47 -32.59
N ILE A 152 -15.17 14.12 -33.40
CA ILE A 152 -15.42 15.56 -33.32
C ILE A 152 -16.93 15.77 -33.33
N ASN A 153 -17.44 16.56 -32.38
CA ASN A 153 -18.88 16.80 -32.20
C ASN A 153 -19.70 15.49 -32.13
N GLY A 154 -19.14 14.45 -31.50
CA GLY A 154 -19.77 13.14 -31.35
C GLY A 154 -19.75 12.25 -32.60
N LYS A 155 -19.16 12.69 -33.71
CA LYS A 155 -19.02 11.91 -34.95
C LYS A 155 -17.58 11.44 -35.13
N GLU A 156 -17.41 10.13 -35.32
CA GLU A 156 -16.11 9.52 -35.61
C GLU A 156 -15.77 9.60 -37.11
N ASP A 157 -14.55 10.01 -37.45
CA ASP A 157 -13.96 9.77 -38.76
C ASP A 157 -13.27 8.40 -38.77
N ARG A 158 -13.92 7.39 -39.36
CA ARG A 158 -13.42 6.01 -39.45
C ARG A 158 -12.44 5.77 -40.61
N THR A 159 -11.99 6.82 -41.28
CA THR A 159 -11.03 6.69 -42.39
C THR A 159 -9.67 6.26 -41.86
N VAL A 160 -9.14 5.16 -42.40
CA VAL A 160 -7.80 4.64 -42.07
C VAL A 160 -6.83 4.98 -43.21
N ALA A 161 -5.74 5.64 -42.86
CA ALA A 161 -4.65 6.05 -43.73
C ALA A 161 -3.29 5.73 -43.09
N LEU A 162 -2.21 5.82 -43.87
CA LEU A 162 -0.86 5.54 -43.34
C LEU A 162 -0.44 6.48 -42.20
N THR A 163 -1.06 7.65 -42.08
CA THR A 163 -0.76 8.64 -41.04
C THR A 163 -1.36 8.30 -39.68
N ASN A 164 -2.43 7.49 -39.63
CA ASN A 164 -3.17 7.20 -38.40
C ASN A 164 -3.16 5.71 -38.01
N VAL A 165 -2.18 4.96 -38.50
CA VAL A 165 -1.93 3.57 -38.15
C VAL A 165 -0.49 3.35 -37.69
N SER A 166 -0.26 2.31 -36.91
CA SER A 166 1.07 1.84 -36.55
C SER A 166 1.12 0.31 -36.44
N GLY A 167 2.30 -0.26 -36.62
CA GLY A 167 2.56 -1.70 -36.51
C GLY A 167 3.16 -2.33 -37.77
N PRO A 168 3.55 -3.62 -37.70
CA PRO A 168 3.32 -4.52 -36.58
C PRO A 168 4.17 -4.18 -35.35
N VAL A 169 3.56 -4.20 -34.17
CA VAL A 169 4.22 -4.19 -32.86
C VAL A 169 4.33 -5.63 -32.36
N HIS A 170 5.51 -6.05 -31.93
CA HIS A 170 5.73 -7.37 -31.37
C HIS A 170 5.45 -7.35 -29.86
N GLU A 171 4.34 -7.95 -29.47
CA GLU A 171 3.79 -7.87 -28.11
C GLU A 171 3.84 -9.23 -27.43
N LYS A 172 3.86 -9.21 -26.10
CA LYS A 172 3.74 -10.41 -25.27
C LYS A 172 3.23 -10.04 -23.88
N LYS A 173 2.43 -10.93 -23.28
CA LYS A 173 2.06 -10.84 -21.86
C LYS A 173 3.30 -10.93 -20.98
N GLU A 174 3.60 -9.86 -20.26
CA GLU A 174 4.67 -9.78 -19.25
C GLU A 174 4.24 -8.89 -18.10
N PRO A 175 4.91 -8.96 -16.93
CA PRO A 175 4.67 -8.02 -15.85
C PRO A 175 4.95 -6.58 -16.26
N ILE A 176 4.06 -5.65 -15.88
CA ILE A 176 4.20 -4.23 -16.23
C ILE A 176 5.50 -3.59 -15.73
N GLY A 177 6.00 -2.64 -16.52
CA GLY A 177 7.23 -1.87 -16.29
C GLY A 177 7.04 -0.54 -15.59
N ALA A 178 8.11 0.26 -15.54
CA ALA A 178 8.09 1.65 -15.09
C ALA A 178 9.11 2.48 -15.87
N VAL A 179 8.80 3.75 -16.08
CA VAL A 179 9.61 4.72 -16.83
C VAL A 179 10.37 5.62 -15.87
N LEU A 180 11.70 5.60 -15.92
CA LEU A 180 12.53 6.48 -15.11
C LEU A 180 12.43 7.90 -15.66
N TYR A 181 11.80 8.84 -14.94
CA TYR A 181 11.62 10.20 -15.46
C TYR A 181 12.57 11.24 -14.85
N TYR A 182 13.14 10.96 -13.67
CA TYR A 182 14.07 11.88 -13.03
C TYR A 182 15.04 11.16 -12.10
N ARG A 183 16.33 11.47 -12.25
CA ARG A 183 17.38 11.07 -11.31
C ARG A 183 17.73 12.25 -10.42
N GLU A 184 17.32 12.17 -9.17
CA GLU A 184 17.78 13.10 -8.15
C GLU A 184 19.15 12.65 -7.66
N ARG A 185 20.15 13.50 -7.86
CA ARG A 185 21.50 13.32 -7.33
C ARG A 185 21.80 14.45 -6.36
N SER A 186 22.32 14.11 -5.19
CA SER A 186 22.64 15.12 -4.19
C SER A 186 23.81 16.00 -4.67
N ALA A 187 23.61 17.32 -4.72
CA ALA A 187 24.68 18.26 -5.03
C ALA A 187 25.59 18.48 -3.81
N SER A 188 26.78 17.87 -3.83
CA SER A 188 27.98 18.22 -3.04
C SER A 188 27.94 18.13 -1.49
N LYS A 189 29.10 17.83 -0.92
CA LYS A 189 29.40 17.52 0.51
C LYS A 189 29.24 18.70 1.50
N ASN A 190 28.77 19.87 1.07
CA ASN A 190 28.86 21.10 1.87
C ASN A 190 27.61 21.50 2.66
N ASP A 191 26.45 20.89 2.40
CA ASP A 191 25.28 21.08 3.27
C ASP A 191 25.33 20.06 4.41
N LYS A 192 25.99 20.44 5.53
CA LYS A 192 26.18 19.58 6.71
C LYS A 192 24.86 19.05 7.31
N ASN A 193 23.72 19.61 6.92
CA ASN A 193 22.39 19.25 7.41
C ASN A 193 21.54 18.45 6.42
N GLU A 194 21.90 18.36 5.14
CA GLU A 194 21.16 17.59 4.14
C GLU A 194 21.89 16.26 3.87
N LYS A 195 21.44 15.20 4.54
CA LYS A 195 21.92 13.84 4.26
C LYS A 195 21.77 13.53 2.77
N GLN A 196 22.86 13.06 2.16
CA GLN A 196 22.95 12.71 0.74
C GLN A 196 21.96 11.59 0.40
N TYR A 197 20.97 11.86 -0.47
CA TYR A 197 20.09 10.82 -1.00
C TYR A 197 20.05 10.91 -2.52
N ASP A 198 20.56 9.87 -3.16
CA ASP A 198 20.30 9.65 -4.58
C ASP A 198 18.97 8.90 -4.70
N ARG A 199 18.04 9.48 -5.47
CA ARG A 199 16.72 8.91 -5.72
C ARG A 199 16.48 8.81 -7.22
N ASP A 200 15.87 7.72 -7.62
CA ASP A 200 15.33 7.55 -8.97
C ASP A 200 13.81 7.63 -8.89
N TRP A 201 13.23 8.48 -9.74
CA TRP A 201 11.80 8.75 -9.81
C TRP A 201 11.23 8.10 -11.07
N TYR A 202 10.17 7.31 -10.89
CA TYR A 202 9.58 6.50 -11.94
C TYR A 202 8.11 6.83 -12.11
N ILE A 203 7.58 6.60 -13.32
CA ILE A 203 6.15 6.54 -13.62
C ILE A 203 5.82 5.08 -13.89
N MET A 204 4.78 4.55 -13.27
CA MET A 204 4.21 3.26 -13.66
C MET A 204 2.79 3.47 -14.21
N TYR A 205 2.48 2.77 -15.29
CA TYR A 205 1.20 2.82 -15.97
C TYR A 205 0.41 1.57 -15.61
N MET A 206 -0.77 1.75 -15.04
CA MET A 206 -1.67 0.66 -14.65
C MET A 206 -2.46 0.14 -15.85
N ASP A 207 -3.03 -1.06 -15.73
CA ASP A 207 -3.93 -1.60 -16.75
C ASP A 207 -5.16 -0.70 -16.93
N TYR A 208 -5.25 -0.06 -18.10
CA TYR A 208 -6.32 0.86 -18.48
C TYR A 208 -7.72 0.27 -18.31
N THR A 209 -7.88 -1.03 -18.55
CA THR A 209 -9.19 -1.71 -18.47
C THR A 209 -9.60 -2.06 -17.05
N LEU A 210 -8.64 -2.16 -16.13
CA LEU A 210 -8.92 -2.42 -14.72
C LEU A 210 -9.15 -1.13 -13.95
N TRP A 211 -8.50 -0.04 -14.36
CA TRP A 211 -8.39 1.19 -13.58
C TRP A 211 -9.56 2.15 -13.80
N ASN A 212 -10.13 2.66 -12.70
CA ASN A 212 -11.04 3.81 -12.77
C ASN A 212 -10.22 5.11 -12.92
N HIS A 213 -9.87 5.41 -14.16
CA HIS A 213 -9.06 6.56 -14.57
C HIS A 213 -9.82 7.91 -14.47
N ASP A 214 -11.15 7.88 -14.47
CA ASP A 214 -11.99 9.07 -14.27
C ASP A 214 -11.85 9.66 -12.85
N TYR A 215 -11.41 8.85 -11.88
CA TYR A 215 -11.21 9.30 -10.50
C TYR A 215 -9.75 9.74 -10.25
N ILE A 216 -8.79 8.85 -10.49
CA ILE A 216 -7.35 9.11 -10.40
C ILE A 216 -6.73 8.54 -11.67
N GLY A 217 -5.80 9.28 -12.29
CA GLY A 217 -5.12 8.84 -13.50
C GLY A 217 -4.49 7.45 -13.34
N TYR A 218 -4.37 6.73 -14.44
CA TYR A 218 -3.80 5.37 -14.43
C TYR A 218 -2.26 5.36 -14.50
N ALA A 219 -1.63 6.52 -14.68
CA ALA A 219 -0.20 6.72 -14.48
C ALA A 219 0.06 7.25 -13.07
N PHE A 220 1.11 6.78 -12.41
CA PHE A 220 1.44 7.25 -11.06
C PHE A 220 2.95 7.33 -10.83
N PRO A 221 3.41 8.34 -10.07
CA PRO A 221 4.81 8.47 -9.77
C PRO A 221 5.17 7.60 -8.57
N PHE A 222 6.44 7.19 -8.48
CA PHE A 222 7.02 6.66 -7.25
C PHE A 222 8.53 6.92 -7.22
N ALA A 223 9.15 6.77 -6.05
CA ALA A 223 10.59 7.00 -5.90
C ALA A 223 11.29 5.85 -5.19
N ILE A 224 12.48 5.53 -5.68
CA ILE A 224 13.40 4.56 -5.12
C ILE A 224 14.63 5.31 -4.61
N THR A 225 14.91 5.19 -3.31
CA THR A 225 16.16 5.71 -2.75
C THR A 225 17.27 4.71 -3.05
N LEU A 226 18.29 5.08 -3.83
CA LEU A 226 19.32 4.14 -4.26
C LEU A 226 20.15 3.58 -3.10
N SER A 227 20.30 4.31 -1.99
CA SER A 227 20.90 3.75 -0.78
C SER A 227 20.09 2.63 -0.14
N ALA A 228 18.84 2.44 -0.56
CA ALA A 228 17.95 1.36 -0.14
C ALA A 228 17.96 0.15 -1.08
N PHE A 229 18.60 0.24 -2.25
CA PHE A 229 18.60 -0.82 -3.25
C PHE A 229 20.01 -1.07 -3.76
N LYS A 230 20.42 -2.33 -3.69
CA LYS A 230 21.55 -2.85 -4.46
C LYS A 230 21.07 -4.11 -5.16
N GLU A 231 21.65 -4.41 -6.31
CA GLU A 231 21.36 -5.66 -7.00
C GLU A 231 21.64 -6.85 -6.07
N GLY A 232 20.70 -7.79 -5.94
CA GLY A 232 20.78 -8.90 -4.99
C GLY A 232 20.79 -8.47 -3.51
N GLY A 233 20.42 -7.22 -3.22
CA GLY A 233 20.50 -6.60 -1.91
C GLY A 233 19.36 -6.91 -0.96
N LYS A 234 19.40 -6.24 0.19
CA LYS A 234 18.30 -6.30 1.17
C LYS A 234 17.05 -5.69 0.59
N THR A 235 15.89 -6.25 0.93
CA THR A 235 14.62 -5.65 0.51
C THR A 235 14.46 -4.29 1.20
N PRO A 236 14.12 -3.23 0.46
CA PRO A 236 13.76 -1.94 1.04
C PRO A 236 12.51 -2.06 1.92
N THR A 237 12.38 -1.12 2.85
CA THR A 237 11.09 -0.85 3.51
C THR A 237 10.29 0.10 2.62
N ILE A 238 8.99 -0.16 2.45
CA ILE A 238 8.08 0.87 1.92
C ILE A 238 7.64 1.76 3.07
N HIS A 239 7.75 3.07 2.86
CA HIS A 239 7.20 4.04 3.78
C HIS A 239 5.96 4.69 3.17
N LEU A 240 4.83 4.51 3.84
CA LEU A 240 3.55 5.10 3.50
C LEU A 240 3.42 6.42 4.29
N ASP A 241 3.36 7.53 3.55
CA ASP A 241 3.19 8.88 4.09
C ASP A 241 1.81 9.10 4.73
N GLY A 242 1.72 10.06 5.65
CA GLY A 242 0.48 10.40 6.35
C GLY A 242 -0.54 11.19 5.53
N ILE A 243 -0.17 11.76 4.38
CA ILE A 243 -1.03 12.70 3.63
C ILE A 243 -1.06 12.40 2.12
N GLY A 244 -0.04 11.74 1.55
CA GLY A 244 0.00 11.32 0.14
C GLY A 244 -0.38 9.86 -0.09
N THR A 245 -0.45 9.45 -1.37
CA THR A 245 -0.67 8.04 -1.78
C THR A 245 0.45 7.51 -2.68
N MET A 246 1.56 8.25 -2.76
CA MET A 246 2.76 7.87 -3.50
C MET A 246 3.64 7.00 -2.59
N PRO A 247 4.08 5.81 -3.04
CA PRO A 247 5.04 5.03 -2.29
C PRO A 247 6.45 5.61 -2.48
N VAL A 248 7.21 5.71 -1.39
CA VAL A 248 8.66 5.87 -1.45
C VAL A 248 9.33 4.68 -0.79
N PHE A 249 10.24 4.07 -1.53
CA PHE A 249 11.08 3.01 -1.03
C PHE A 249 12.34 3.62 -0.41
N SER A 250 12.51 3.46 0.91
CA SER A 250 13.66 4.05 1.62
C SER A 250 14.08 3.21 2.83
N THR A 251 15.33 3.36 3.26
CA THR A 251 15.86 2.64 4.42
C THR A 251 15.59 3.33 5.76
N ARG A 252 15.30 4.64 5.79
CA ARG A 252 15.36 5.43 7.05
C ARG A 252 14.47 6.67 7.21
N HIS A 253 13.60 7.05 6.27
CA HIS A 253 12.94 8.37 6.36
C HIS A 253 11.47 8.40 5.95
N SER A 254 10.72 9.29 6.64
CA SER A 254 9.43 9.79 6.21
C SER A 254 9.57 10.65 4.98
N ASN A 255 8.75 10.37 3.97
CA ASN A 255 8.69 11.18 2.75
C ASN A 255 7.37 11.93 2.75
N TYR A 256 7.34 13.05 3.46
CA TYR A 256 6.22 13.97 3.37
C TYR A 256 6.17 14.58 1.95
N GLY A 257 5.02 14.43 1.29
CA GLY A 257 4.64 15.30 0.18
C GLY A 257 5.36 15.06 -1.14
N ALA A 258 5.73 13.82 -1.45
CA ALA A 258 6.13 13.46 -2.80
C ALA A 258 4.94 12.79 -3.51
N GLY A 259 4.43 13.36 -4.61
CA GLY A 259 3.76 12.58 -5.66
C GLY A 259 2.27 12.77 -5.91
N ASP A 260 1.46 13.18 -4.93
CA ASP A 260 0.11 13.68 -5.21
C ASP A 260 0.10 15.16 -4.86
N PHE A 261 0.68 15.93 -5.76
CA PHE A 261 1.03 17.32 -5.49
C PHE A 261 -0.15 18.29 -5.74
N ARG A 262 -1.34 17.76 -6.06
CA ARG A 262 -2.58 18.52 -6.14
C ARG A 262 -2.97 18.98 -4.73
N ASN A 263 -2.44 20.15 -4.35
CA ASN A 263 -2.90 21.08 -3.31
C ASN A 263 -2.68 20.80 -1.79
N HIS A 264 -1.41 20.75 -1.36
CA HIS A 264 -1.09 20.94 0.07
C HIS A 264 -1.65 22.28 0.64
N GLN A 265 -2.46 22.15 1.71
CA GLN A 265 -2.96 23.12 2.71
C GLN A 265 -4.03 24.18 2.39
N ARG A 266 -4.18 24.72 1.18
CA ARG A 266 -5.19 25.80 0.94
C ARG A 266 -6.32 25.46 -0.03
N GLU A 267 -6.21 24.37 -0.78
CA GLU A 267 -7.17 24.01 -1.83
C GLU A 267 -7.44 22.48 -1.94
N GLY A 268 -7.11 21.72 -0.89
CA GLY A 268 -7.41 20.28 -0.75
C GLY A 268 -6.19 19.38 -0.91
N ASN A 269 -5.83 18.65 0.14
CA ASN A 269 -4.74 17.66 0.14
C ASN A 269 -4.88 16.65 -1.02
N ALA A 270 -3.78 15.99 -1.35
CA ALA A 270 -3.75 14.70 -2.04
C ALA A 270 -4.95 13.83 -1.66
N LEU A 271 -5.54 13.11 -2.62
CA LEU A 271 -6.72 12.31 -2.36
C LEU A 271 -6.39 11.27 -1.29
N SER A 272 -6.96 11.46 -0.11
CA SER A 272 -6.73 10.61 1.05
C SER A 272 -7.50 9.30 0.88
N THR A 273 -6.96 8.38 0.09
CA THR A 273 -7.56 7.05 -0.22
C THR A 273 -7.33 6.02 0.88
N TRP A 274 -6.63 6.40 1.95
CA TRP A 274 -6.28 5.55 3.08
C TRP A 274 -5.54 4.28 2.68
N TYR A 275 -4.74 4.39 1.61
CA TYR A 275 -3.92 3.33 1.02
C TYR A 275 -4.67 2.03 0.70
N PHE A 276 -5.99 2.09 0.48
CA PHE A 276 -6.76 0.97 -0.04
C PHE A 276 -7.10 1.19 -1.51
N GLY A 277 -7.95 2.17 -1.77
CA GLY A 277 -8.49 2.46 -3.09
C GLY A 277 -9.77 3.27 -2.97
N TYR A 278 -10.71 3.07 -3.88
CA TYR A 278 -11.91 3.90 -4.00
C TYR A 278 -13.00 3.21 -4.83
N GLY A 279 -14.17 3.83 -4.85
CA GLY A 279 -15.34 3.35 -5.58
C GLY A 279 -15.14 3.21 -7.10
N THR A 280 -15.83 2.25 -7.69
CA THR A 280 -15.81 2.00 -9.15
C THR A 280 -16.63 2.99 -9.98
N LYS A 281 -17.52 3.75 -9.35
CA LYS A 281 -18.45 4.69 -10.01
C LYS A 281 -18.18 6.16 -9.66
N VAL A 282 -17.24 6.44 -8.77
CA VAL A 282 -16.81 7.82 -8.49
C VAL A 282 -15.99 8.34 -9.66
N LYS A 283 -16.21 9.61 -10.03
CA LYS A 283 -15.52 10.30 -11.12
C LYS A 283 -15.09 11.68 -10.65
N ASN A 284 -14.16 12.31 -11.36
CA ASN A 284 -13.76 13.71 -11.16
C ASN A 284 -13.37 14.04 -9.71
N ARG A 285 -12.86 13.05 -8.98
CA ARG A 285 -12.49 13.17 -7.55
C ARG A 285 -13.68 13.54 -6.64
N GLU A 286 -14.90 13.30 -7.08
CA GLU A 286 -16.12 13.57 -6.31
C GLU A 286 -16.31 12.59 -5.14
N SER A 287 -17.07 13.01 -4.12
CA SER A 287 -17.35 12.18 -2.95
C SER A 287 -18.32 11.05 -3.30
N GLY A 288 -17.87 9.80 -3.13
CA GLY A 288 -18.70 8.60 -3.25
C GLY A 288 -19.57 8.28 -2.04
N MET A 289 -19.70 9.20 -1.08
CA MET A 289 -20.36 8.96 0.21
C MET A 289 -21.81 8.46 0.08
N GLN A 290 -22.53 8.86 -0.97
CA GLN A 290 -23.92 8.44 -1.22
C GLN A 290 -24.05 7.41 -2.35
N VAL A 291 -22.93 6.87 -2.85
CA VAL A 291 -22.91 6.03 -4.06
C VAL A 291 -22.77 4.56 -3.68
N LYS A 292 -23.78 3.75 -4.03
CA LYS A 292 -23.73 2.28 -3.93
C LYS A 292 -22.89 1.70 -5.07
N GLN A 293 -21.80 1.02 -4.72
CA GLN A 293 -20.80 0.55 -5.67
C GLN A 293 -19.83 -0.44 -5.02
N ASP A 294 -19.03 -1.11 -5.86
CA ASP A 294 -17.87 -1.86 -5.38
C ASP A 294 -16.74 -0.88 -5.02
N ILE A 295 -16.01 -1.17 -3.93
CA ILE A 295 -14.78 -0.48 -3.55
C ILE A 295 -13.60 -1.34 -3.96
N THR A 296 -12.79 -0.82 -4.87
CA THR A 296 -11.65 -1.56 -5.43
C THR A 296 -10.35 -1.11 -4.79
N ASN A 297 -9.44 -2.05 -4.53
CA ASN A 297 -8.15 -1.82 -3.88
C ASN A 297 -7.09 -1.18 -4.80
N TYR A 298 -7.49 -0.23 -5.66
CA TYR A 298 -6.63 0.40 -6.67
C TYR A 298 -5.28 0.86 -6.10
N VAL A 299 -5.28 1.52 -4.94
CA VAL A 299 -4.08 2.11 -4.36
C VAL A 299 -3.15 1.05 -3.77
N GLN A 300 -3.70 0.01 -3.13
CA GLN A 300 -2.87 -1.15 -2.72
C GLN A 300 -2.26 -1.84 -3.92
N TYR A 301 -3.10 -2.08 -4.93
CA TYR A 301 -2.71 -2.81 -6.13
C TYR A 301 -1.54 -2.13 -6.85
N ARG A 302 -1.63 -0.82 -7.13
CA ARG A 302 -0.55 -0.09 -7.82
C ARG A 302 0.75 -0.04 -7.04
N ILE A 303 0.68 0.15 -5.71
CA ILE A 303 1.89 0.21 -4.89
C ILE A 303 2.53 -1.18 -4.86
N MET A 304 1.76 -2.26 -4.71
CA MET A 304 2.32 -3.60 -4.81
C MET A 304 2.90 -3.90 -6.20
N GLN A 305 2.30 -3.39 -7.28
CA GLN A 305 2.94 -3.48 -8.61
C GLN A 305 4.32 -2.80 -8.63
N THR A 306 4.49 -1.63 -7.99
CA THR A 306 5.84 -1.02 -7.86
C THR A 306 6.80 -1.86 -7.03
N VAL A 307 6.31 -2.54 -5.99
CA VAL A 307 7.14 -3.42 -5.16
C VAL A 307 7.64 -4.59 -5.99
N LEU A 308 6.73 -5.25 -6.71
CA LEU A 308 7.06 -6.40 -7.56
C LEU A 308 8.00 -6.00 -8.70
N TRP A 309 7.73 -4.87 -9.35
CA TRP A 309 8.61 -4.31 -10.37
C TRP A 309 10.01 -4.01 -9.81
N ALA A 310 10.11 -3.33 -8.66
CA ALA A 310 11.39 -2.99 -8.07
C ALA A 310 12.17 -4.25 -7.68
N ARG A 311 11.50 -5.27 -7.11
CA ARG A 311 12.14 -6.56 -6.81
C ARG A 311 12.69 -7.23 -8.07
N ARG A 312 11.97 -7.22 -9.19
CA ARG A 312 12.47 -7.75 -10.47
C ARG A 312 13.63 -6.91 -11.00
N LYS A 313 13.48 -5.59 -11.08
CA LYS A 313 14.47 -4.65 -11.62
C LYS A 313 15.82 -4.74 -10.91
N TYR A 314 15.80 -4.90 -9.58
CA TYR A 314 17.01 -4.98 -8.74
C TYR A 314 17.36 -6.42 -8.30
N ARG A 315 16.70 -7.44 -8.86
CA ARG A 315 16.94 -8.87 -8.53
C ARG A 315 16.94 -9.14 -7.03
N ILE A 316 16.00 -8.56 -6.29
CA ILE A 316 15.92 -8.69 -4.83
C ILE A 316 15.45 -10.11 -4.48
N THR A 317 16.32 -10.87 -3.83
CA THR A 317 16.04 -12.23 -3.33
C THR A 317 15.84 -12.27 -1.82
N ASP A 318 16.11 -11.17 -1.11
CA ASP A 318 15.92 -11.09 0.33
C ASP A 318 14.45 -11.40 0.70
N PRO A 319 14.22 -12.34 1.65
CA PRO A 319 12.88 -12.80 2.00
C PRO A 319 12.22 -11.96 3.10
N ARG A 320 12.58 -10.68 3.14
CA ARG A 320 11.94 -9.68 3.97
C ARG A 320 11.14 -8.76 3.09
N PHE A 321 10.04 -8.24 3.60
CA PHE A 321 9.37 -7.07 3.04
C PHE A 321 8.66 -6.33 4.16
N GLN A 322 9.08 -5.10 4.40
CA GLN A 322 8.62 -4.31 5.54
C GLN A 322 7.82 -3.12 5.09
N VAL A 323 6.74 -2.85 5.81
CA VAL A 323 5.84 -1.73 5.53
C VAL A 323 5.80 -0.84 6.75
N SER A 324 5.99 0.46 6.58
CA SER A 324 5.95 1.41 7.69
C SER A 324 5.08 2.61 7.33
N GLY A 325 4.47 3.25 8.31
CA GLY A 325 3.75 4.49 8.10
C GLY A 325 3.27 5.11 9.40
N MET A 326 2.85 6.37 9.29
CA MET A 326 2.23 7.14 10.38
C MET A 326 0.88 7.69 9.91
N SER A 327 -0.10 7.80 10.81
CA SER A 327 -1.43 8.37 10.49
C SER A 327 -2.13 7.56 9.38
N MET A 328 -2.55 8.21 8.28
CA MET A 328 -3.05 7.51 7.08
C MET A 328 -2.03 6.48 6.54
N GLY A 329 -0.73 6.74 6.67
CA GLY A 329 0.31 5.78 6.31
C GLY A 329 0.32 4.54 7.21
N ALA A 330 0.06 4.70 8.50
CA ALA A 330 -0.06 3.60 9.45
C ALA A 330 -1.31 2.75 9.20
N SER A 331 -2.43 3.42 8.90
CA SER A 331 -3.65 2.81 8.37
C SER A 331 -3.36 1.92 7.16
N GLY A 332 -2.54 2.43 6.23
CA GLY A 332 -2.04 1.65 5.10
C GLY A 332 -1.15 0.50 5.53
N ALA A 333 -0.15 0.74 6.37
CA ALA A 333 0.82 -0.27 6.77
C ALA A 333 0.18 -1.48 7.43
N LEU A 334 -0.81 -1.24 8.31
CA LEU A 334 -1.62 -2.28 8.89
C LEU A 334 -2.43 -3.02 7.83
N ALA A 335 -3.07 -2.32 6.89
CA ALA A 335 -3.81 -2.97 5.81
C ALA A 335 -2.94 -3.82 4.88
N TYR A 336 -1.67 -3.47 4.68
CA TYR A 336 -0.74 -4.34 3.94
C TYR A 336 -0.36 -5.58 4.73
N ALA A 337 -0.09 -5.43 6.03
CA ALA A 337 0.20 -6.56 6.90
C ALA A 337 -0.95 -7.57 6.91
N LEU A 338 -2.19 -7.06 6.93
CA LEU A 338 -3.39 -7.88 6.87
C LEU A 338 -3.60 -8.47 5.47
N ASN A 339 -3.53 -7.66 4.41
CA ASN A 339 -3.89 -8.11 3.06
C ASN A 339 -2.77 -8.86 2.33
N PHE A 340 -1.53 -8.87 2.82
CA PHE A 340 -0.43 -9.60 2.18
C PHE A 340 0.40 -10.38 3.22
N PRO A 341 -0.21 -11.24 4.05
CA PRO A 341 0.43 -11.83 5.22
C PRO A 341 1.55 -12.82 4.86
N ARG A 342 1.48 -13.41 3.66
CA ARG A 342 2.49 -14.32 3.10
C ARG A 342 3.68 -13.60 2.45
N PHE A 343 3.60 -12.28 2.30
CA PHE A 343 4.62 -11.48 1.61
C PHE A 343 5.23 -10.42 2.53
N VAL A 344 4.40 -9.69 3.28
CA VAL A 344 4.85 -8.75 4.32
C VAL A 344 5.42 -9.57 5.48
N THR A 345 6.57 -9.16 6.00
CA THR A 345 7.23 -9.85 7.11
C THR A 345 7.16 -9.08 8.42
N ALA A 346 7.09 -7.76 8.36
CA ALA A 346 6.78 -6.91 9.50
C ALA A 346 6.12 -5.61 9.05
N CYS A 347 5.25 -5.06 9.89
CA CYS A 347 4.77 -3.69 9.74
C CYS A 347 5.08 -2.81 10.95
N TRP A 348 5.21 -1.51 10.70
CA TRP A 348 5.27 -0.47 11.72
C TRP A 348 4.20 0.59 11.44
N ALA A 349 3.12 0.57 12.21
CA ALA A 349 1.92 1.37 12.02
C ALA A 349 1.69 2.29 13.23
N HIS A 350 2.14 3.54 13.10
CA HIS A 350 2.04 4.54 14.17
C HIS A 350 0.80 5.44 14.00
N GLU A 351 -0.11 5.43 14.96
CA GLU A 351 -1.34 6.24 15.01
C GLU A 351 -2.25 6.00 13.79
N GLY A 352 -2.48 4.73 13.44
CA GLY A 352 -3.33 4.33 12.31
C GLY A 352 -4.81 4.11 12.69
N VAL A 353 -5.70 4.28 11.72
CA VAL A 353 -7.11 3.87 11.82
C VAL A 353 -7.21 2.35 11.74
N THR A 354 -7.87 1.77 12.74
CA THR A 354 -8.13 0.33 12.89
C THR A 354 -9.61 0.00 12.69
N ASP A 355 -10.52 0.99 12.80
CA ASP A 355 -11.95 0.90 12.49
C ASP A 355 -12.39 2.10 11.64
N TYR A 356 -12.59 1.85 10.34
CA TYR A 356 -12.94 2.87 9.33
C TYR A 356 -14.41 3.28 9.40
N SER A 357 -15.26 2.49 10.06
CA SER A 357 -16.66 2.84 10.27
C SER A 357 -16.83 3.87 11.39
N ASN A 358 -15.91 3.86 12.36
CA ASN A 358 -15.98 4.67 13.56
C ASN A 358 -14.98 5.83 13.53
N THR A 359 -15.30 6.84 12.74
CA THR A 359 -14.44 8.01 12.51
C THR A 359 -14.74 9.19 13.46
N LEU A 360 -15.37 8.92 14.60
CA LEU A 360 -15.74 9.94 15.59
C LEU A 360 -14.50 10.54 16.26
N SER A 361 -14.51 11.87 16.43
CA SER A 361 -13.59 12.62 17.26
C SER A 361 -14.14 12.79 18.68
N ASN A 362 -13.23 12.78 19.65
CA ASN A 362 -13.52 13.22 21.01
C ASN A 362 -13.68 14.75 21.11
N HIS A 363 -13.33 15.50 20.05
CA HIS A 363 -13.58 16.94 19.98
C HIS A 363 -15.05 17.21 19.64
N LEU A 364 -15.73 17.92 20.55
CA LEU A 364 -17.05 18.46 20.31
C LEU A 364 -16.92 19.81 19.60
N VAL A 365 -17.59 19.97 18.46
CA VAL A 365 -17.84 21.29 17.85
C VAL A 365 -19.32 21.60 18.07
N ASN A 366 -19.60 22.69 18.80
CA ASN A 366 -20.95 23.08 19.21
C ASN A 366 -21.70 21.95 19.97
N GLY A 367 -21.00 21.25 20.87
CA GLY A 367 -21.56 20.15 21.66
C GLY A 367 -21.81 18.85 20.89
N LYS A 368 -21.40 18.75 19.62
CA LYS A 368 -21.56 17.56 18.79
C LYS A 368 -20.20 16.94 18.44
N PRO A 369 -20.04 15.60 18.51
CA PRO A 369 -18.84 14.92 18.04
C PRO A 369 -18.57 15.27 16.57
N VAL A 370 -17.35 15.68 16.25
CA VAL A 370 -16.92 15.82 14.86
C VAL A 370 -16.54 14.46 14.32
N VAL A 371 -17.04 14.06 13.15
CA VAL A 371 -16.56 12.85 12.48
C VAL A 371 -15.30 13.22 11.67
N MET A 372 -14.13 12.99 12.25
CA MET A 372 -12.86 13.31 11.58
C MET A 372 -12.63 12.39 10.40
N TRP A 373 -12.14 12.94 9.29
CA TRP A 373 -11.87 12.20 8.06
C TRP A 373 -13.08 11.56 7.37
N LYS A 374 -14.31 11.73 7.88
CA LYS A 374 -15.56 11.25 7.27
C LYS A 374 -15.60 11.54 5.77
N SER A 375 -15.35 12.79 5.39
CA SER A 375 -15.39 13.22 3.99
C SER A 375 -14.39 12.46 3.12
N SER A 376 -13.23 12.08 3.65
CA SER A 376 -12.23 11.31 2.91
C SER A 376 -12.50 9.81 2.92
N ILE A 377 -12.74 9.19 4.09
CA ILE A 377 -12.97 7.74 4.19
C ILE A 377 -14.27 7.39 3.48
N TRP A 378 -15.38 8.03 3.87
CA TRP A 378 -16.69 7.74 3.26
C TRP A 378 -16.78 8.32 1.85
N GLY A 379 -16.01 9.36 1.53
CA GLY A 379 -15.89 9.84 0.14
C GLY A 379 -15.25 8.81 -0.79
N ASN A 380 -14.33 7.97 -0.30
CA ASN A 380 -13.76 6.88 -1.11
C ASN A 380 -14.60 5.60 -1.05
N TYR A 381 -15.22 5.30 0.10
CA TYR A 381 -15.81 3.98 0.39
C TYR A 381 -17.35 3.96 0.38
N GLY A 382 -18.01 5.11 0.38
CA GLY A 382 -19.42 5.24 0.68
C GLY A 382 -19.70 5.33 2.19
N ASP A 383 -20.90 5.81 2.56
CA ASP A 383 -21.38 5.76 3.94
C ASP A 383 -21.45 4.29 4.42
N PRO A 384 -21.05 3.97 5.68
CA PRO A 384 -21.12 2.63 6.22
C PRO A 384 -22.48 1.93 6.06
N LYS A 385 -23.58 2.68 6.05
CA LYS A 385 -24.94 2.15 5.84
C LYS A 385 -25.14 1.55 4.46
N LEU A 386 -24.37 1.98 3.46
CA LEU A 386 -24.45 1.45 2.10
C LEU A 386 -23.90 0.02 2.01
N LYS A 387 -23.05 -0.41 2.95
CA LYS A 387 -22.38 -1.72 2.92
C LYS A 387 -21.77 -2.01 1.54
N ASN A 388 -21.00 -1.06 1.01
CA ASN A 388 -20.35 -1.23 -0.28
C ASN A 388 -19.36 -2.40 -0.20
N PRO A 389 -19.46 -3.41 -1.08
CA PRO A 389 -18.59 -4.57 -1.05
C PRO A 389 -17.20 -4.24 -1.57
N VAL A 390 -16.19 -5.00 -1.12
CA VAL A 390 -14.85 -4.94 -1.71
C VAL A 390 -14.78 -5.74 -3.01
N LYS A 391 -14.05 -5.20 -3.98
CA LYS A 391 -13.63 -5.88 -5.22
C LYS A 391 -12.13 -5.74 -5.33
N ASN A 392 -11.39 -6.71 -4.81
CA ASN A 392 -9.95 -6.68 -4.89
C ASN A 392 -9.45 -7.17 -6.26
N LEU A 393 -8.43 -6.51 -6.80
CA LEU A 393 -7.76 -6.84 -8.06
C LEU A 393 -6.77 -8.00 -7.85
N ALA A 394 -6.63 -8.89 -8.83
CA ALA A 394 -5.71 -10.03 -8.75
C ALA A 394 -4.33 -9.71 -9.33
N PHE A 395 -3.29 -10.30 -8.73
CA PHE A 395 -1.92 -10.33 -9.25
C PHE A 395 -1.62 -11.54 -10.12
N GLY A 396 -2.44 -12.59 -10.03
CA GLY A 396 -2.16 -13.89 -10.63
C GLY A 396 -1.13 -14.71 -9.85
N ASP A 397 -0.97 -14.41 -8.55
CA ASP A 397 -0.02 -15.05 -7.64
C ASP A 397 -0.75 -15.45 -6.35
N PRO A 398 -0.93 -16.75 -6.06
CA PRO A 398 -1.59 -17.23 -4.85
C PRO A 398 -0.98 -16.75 -3.53
N GLN A 399 0.30 -16.34 -3.51
CA GLN A 399 0.93 -15.75 -2.32
C GLN A 399 0.41 -14.34 -2.04
N LEU A 400 0.07 -13.59 -3.09
CA LEU A 400 -0.46 -12.23 -3.00
C LEU A 400 -1.98 -12.20 -2.97
N ASP A 401 -2.62 -13.12 -3.69
CA ASP A 401 -4.06 -13.11 -3.99
C ASP A 401 -4.93 -13.78 -2.92
N TRP A 402 -4.38 -14.11 -1.75
CA TRP A 402 -5.16 -14.73 -0.67
C TRP A 402 -6.37 -13.88 -0.26
N TYR A 403 -6.28 -12.54 -0.38
CA TYR A 403 -7.35 -11.62 -0.02
C TYR A 403 -8.54 -11.67 -0.98
N LEU A 404 -8.41 -12.29 -2.16
CA LEU A 404 -9.51 -12.41 -3.11
C LEU A 404 -10.70 -13.16 -2.51
N LYS A 405 -10.46 -14.02 -1.51
CA LYS A 405 -11.52 -14.72 -0.76
C LYS A 405 -12.50 -13.79 -0.03
N PHE A 406 -12.14 -12.51 0.16
CA PHE A 406 -12.98 -11.52 0.81
C PHE A 406 -13.77 -10.62 -0.17
N ASN A 407 -13.69 -10.86 -1.49
CA ASN A 407 -14.52 -10.13 -2.44
C ASN A 407 -16.00 -10.29 -2.10
N GLY A 408 -16.75 -9.18 -2.11
CA GLY A 408 -18.15 -9.16 -1.67
C GLY A 408 -18.35 -8.74 -0.20
N THR A 409 -17.33 -8.82 0.66
CA THR A 409 -17.42 -8.37 2.06
C THR A 409 -17.59 -6.85 2.12
N PRO A 410 -18.47 -6.30 2.99
CA PRO A 410 -18.57 -4.86 3.19
C PRO A 410 -17.20 -4.26 3.54
N VAL A 411 -16.80 -3.19 2.85
CA VAL A 411 -15.46 -2.58 2.98
C VAL A 411 -15.10 -2.19 4.41
N PHE A 412 -16.07 -1.75 5.20
CA PHE A 412 -15.83 -1.38 6.60
C PHE A 412 -15.61 -2.60 7.51
N ASP A 413 -16.25 -3.73 7.21
CA ASP A 413 -15.99 -4.99 7.92
C ASP A 413 -14.62 -5.54 7.53
N TYR A 414 -14.33 -5.58 6.23
CA TYR A 414 -13.04 -5.99 5.67
C TYR A 414 -11.87 -5.18 6.25
N ARG A 415 -12.08 -3.88 6.50
CA ARG A 415 -11.04 -2.97 7.01
C ARG A 415 -11.00 -2.83 8.54
N LYS A 416 -11.81 -3.57 9.30
CA LYS A 416 -11.80 -3.53 10.77
C LYS A 416 -10.73 -4.47 11.32
N ALA A 417 -9.56 -3.92 11.65
CA ALA A 417 -8.34 -4.70 11.89
C ALA A 417 -8.48 -5.80 12.96
N ALA A 418 -9.05 -5.47 14.14
CA ALA A 418 -9.24 -6.44 15.21
C ALA A 418 -10.13 -7.60 14.79
N ARG A 419 -11.29 -7.29 14.20
CA ARG A 419 -12.25 -8.29 13.69
C ARG A 419 -11.62 -9.14 12.59
N PHE A 420 -10.88 -8.53 11.67
CA PHE A 420 -10.22 -9.24 10.58
C PHE A 420 -9.21 -10.26 11.11
N LEU A 421 -8.39 -9.88 12.09
CA LEU A 421 -7.42 -10.79 12.72
C LEU A 421 -8.13 -11.90 13.52
N GLU A 422 -9.23 -11.59 14.18
CA GLU A 422 -10.06 -12.55 14.93
C GLU A 422 -10.65 -13.63 14.03
N GLU A 423 -11.31 -13.21 12.94
CA GLU A 423 -11.91 -14.10 11.94
C GLU A 423 -10.87 -14.92 11.16
N ASN A 424 -9.60 -14.52 11.20
CA ASN A 424 -8.48 -15.19 10.52
C ASN A 424 -7.39 -15.65 11.49
N ILE A 425 -7.76 -16.06 12.70
CA ILE A 425 -6.82 -16.45 13.76
C ILE A 425 -5.83 -17.56 13.34
N ALA A 426 -6.23 -18.46 12.44
CA ALA A 426 -5.40 -19.54 11.91
C ALA A 426 -4.34 -19.07 10.88
N GLU A 427 -4.44 -17.85 10.34
CA GLU A 427 -3.55 -17.36 9.28
C GLU A 427 -2.27 -16.74 9.84
N ASP A 428 -1.12 -17.01 9.24
CA ASP A 428 0.16 -16.48 9.71
C ASP A 428 0.43 -15.04 9.25
N PHE A 429 0.02 -14.08 10.07
CA PHE A 429 0.32 -12.66 9.85
C PHE A 429 1.80 -12.31 10.14
N PRO A 430 2.33 -11.23 9.53
CA PRO A 430 3.63 -10.67 9.86
C PRO A 430 3.73 -10.25 11.33
N LEU A 431 4.93 -9.84 11.74
CA LEU A 431 5.07 -9.06 12.96
C LEU A 431 4.31 -7.72 12.82
N ILE A 432 3.20 -7.59 13.54
CA ILE A 432 2.40 -6.37 13.59
C ILE A 432 2.97 -5.46 14.68
N GLY A 433 3.71 -4.42 14.29
CA GLY A 433 4.05 -3.32 15.18
C GLY A 433 3.06 -2.18 15.00
N ALA A 434 2.33 -1.84 16.06
CA ALA A 434 1.41 -0.71 16.04
C ALA A 434 1.51 0.15 17.29
N SER A 435 1.19 1.44 17.19
CA SER A 435 1.08 2.32 18.34
C SER A 435 0.01 3.39 18.18
N HIS A 436 -0.47 3.94 19.30
CA HIS A 436 -1.43 5.04 19.34
C HIS A 436 -1.10 6.04 20.45
N GLY A 437 -1.73 7.23 20.40
CA GLY A 437 -1.64 8.24 21.45
C GLY A 437 -2.99 8.46 22.15
N TRP A 438 -3.02 8.45 23.49
CA TRP A 438 -4.21 8.78 24.29
C TRP A 438 -4.76 10.17 23.99
N GLN A 439 -3.88 11.12 23.68
CA GLN A 439 -4.22 12.51 23.39
C GLN A 439 -4.25 12.78 21.88
N ASP A 440 -4.28 11.72 21.06
CA ASP A 440 -4.34 11.84 19.61
C ASP A 440 -5.68 12.45 19.19
N GLY A 441 -5.62 13.75 18.84
CA GLY A 441 -6.77 14.49 18.36
C GLY A 441 -7.17 14.17 16.92
N SER A 442 -6.35 13.44 16.15
CA SER A 442 -6.61 13.10 14.74
C SER A 442 -7.15 11.69 14.54
N ILE A 443 -6.60 10.72 15.26
CA ILE A 443 -6.95 9.30 15.28
C ILE A 443 -7.24 8.92 16.74
N PRO A 444 -8.45 9.18 17.25
CA PRO A 444 -8.73 9.11 18.68
C PRO A 444 -8.57 7.70 19.26
N ALA A 445 -7.79 7.58 20.34
CA ALA A 445 -7.51 6.31 21.01
C ALA A 445 -8.77 5.53 21.39
N LYS A 446 -9.81 6.21 21.91
CA LYS A 446 -11.06 5.57 22.32
C LYS A 446 -11.74 4.75 21.22
N ASN A 447 -11.68 5.24 19.98
CA ASN A 447 -12.38 4.63 18.85
C ASN A 447 -11.48 3.68 18.05
N GLN A 448 -10.16 3.88 18.14
CA GLN A 448 -9.18 3.23 17.28
C GLN A 448 -8.22 2.33 18.08
N ALA A 449 -7.63 2.86 19.16
CA ALA A 449 -6.66 2.16 19.98
C ALA A 449 -7.31 1.16 20.94
N GLU A 450 -8.32 1.57 21.71
CA GLU A 450 -8.92 0.71 22.76
C GLU A 450 -9.54 -0.58 22.21
N PRO A 451 -10.36 -0.56 21.13
CA PRO A 451 -10.91 -1.81 20.59
C PRO A 451 -9.82 -2.72 20.01
N PHE A 452 -8.78 -2.13 19.42
CA PHE A 452 -7.66 -2.88 18.88
C PHE A 452 -6.77 -3.47 19.98
N GLU A 453 -6.47 -2.71 21.04
CA GLU A 453 -5.75 -3.13 22.24
C GLU A 453 -6.42 -4.33 22.89
N LYS A 454 -7.74 -4.25 23.08
CA LYS A 454 -8.55 -5.30 23.69
C LYS A 454 -8.34 -6.64 23.01
N TYR A 455 -8.20 -6.66 21.69
CA TYR A 455 -7.99 -7.88 20.92
C TYR A 455 -6.50 -8.25 20.81
N ILE A 456 -5.64 -7.31 20.42
CA ILE A 456 -4.28 -7.63 19.97
C ILE A 456 -3.44 -8.29 21.07
N LYS A 457 -3.62 -7.90 22.34
CA LYS A 457 -2.88 -8.44 23.50
C LYS A 457 -3.13 -9.93 23.75
N ASP A 458 -4.24 -10.45 23.22
CA ASP A 458 -4.72 -11.83 23.40
C ASP A 458 -4.84 -12.58 22.05
N SER A 459 -4.30 -12.01 20.97
CA SER A 459 -4.61 -12.41 19.60
C SER A 459 -3.94 -13.70 19.10
N ARG A 460 -2.87 -14.17 19.77
CA ARG A 460 -2.01 -15.29 19.35
C ARG A 460 -1.25 -15.03 18.04
N HIS A 461 -1.25 -13.78 17.57
CA HIS A 461 -0.47 -13.31 16.43
C HIS A 461 0.90 -12.79 16.88
N CYS A 462 1.84 -12.65 15.94
CA CYS A 462 3.14 -12.03 16.23
C CYS A 462 2.96 -10.51 16.26
N PHE A 463 3.10 -9.87 17.42
CA PHE A 463 2.86 -8.42 17.52
C PHE A 463 3.77 -7.71 18.52
N ASN A 464 3.80 -6.39 18.40
CA ASN A 464 4.13 -5.45 19.47
C ASN A 464 3.17 -4.27 19.39
N TYR A 465 2.74 -3.80 20.55
CA TYR A 465 1.72 -2.75 20.61
C TYR A 465 1.99 -1.77 21.74
N SER A 466 1.62 -0.51 21.54
CA SER A 466 1.72 0.49 22.61
C SER A 466 0.71 1.62 22.46
N ILE A 467 0.23 2.13 23.58
CA ILE A 467 -0.56 3.37 23.64
C ILE A 467 0.15 4.32 24.59
N TRP A 468 0.43 5.54 24.13
CA TRP A 468 1.22 6.54 24.84
C TRP A 468 0.40 7.74 25.27
N THR A 469 0.83 8.44 26.32
CA THR A 469 0.34 9.80 26.57
C THR A 469 1.05 10.77 25.62
N ALA A 470 0.50 10.83 24.40
CA ALA A 470 0.98 11.61 23.28
C ALA A 470 -0.20 12.07 22.40
N GLY A 471 0.01 13.20 21.70
CA GLY A 471 -0.87 13.66 20.64
C GLY A 471 -0.54 13.00 19.29
N HIS A 472 -1.06 13.58 18.20
CA HIS A 472 -0.81 13.08 16.83
C HIS A 472 0.49 13.67 16.25
N ASN A 473 1.63 13.03 16.47
CA ASN A 473 2.91 13.59 16.04
C ASN A 473 4.01 12.55 15.80
N TRP A 474 4.96 12.90 14.93
CA TRP A 474 6.02 11.99 14.54
C TRP A 474 6.92 11.65 15.74
N GLY A 475 7.01 10.36 16.07
CA GLY A 475 7.88 9.85 17.12
C GLY A 475 7.38 10.08 18.55
N THR A 476 6.16 10.57 18.76
CA THR A 476 5.61 10.86 20.09
C THR A 476 4.93 9.66 20.74
N ALA A 477 4.27 8.79 19.97
CA ALA A 477 3.91 7.43 20.40
C ALA A 477 5.11 6.46 20.18
N GLY A 478 6.26 6.90 20.74
CA GLY A 478 7.59 6.35 20.56
C GLY A 478 7.62 4.84 20.48
N GLY A 479 7.94 4.34 19.28
CA GLY A 479 8.03 2.93 18.91
C GLY A 479 9.03 2.13 19.74
N THR A 480 8.65 1.80 20.97
CA THR A 480 9.41 0.98 21.90
C THR A 480 8.78 -0.40 22.04
N GLY A 481 8.23 -0.91 20.94
CA GLY A 481 7.88 -2.32 20.85
C GLY A 481 9.10 -3.22 20.78
N THR A 482 8.93 -4.38 20.17
CA THR A 482 10.03 -5.32 19.94
C THR A 482 10.99 -4.81 18.85
N PRO A 483 12.33 -4.93 19.03
CA PRO A 483 13.31 -4.58 17.99
C PRO A 483 13.46 -5.70 16.94
N MET A 484 12.44 -6.55 16.77
CA MET A 484 12.48 -7.71 15.87
C MET A 484 12.04 -7.38 14.44
N GLY A 485 11.33 -6.27 14.20
CA GLY A 485 10.87 -5.84 12.86
C GLY A 485 11.89 -6.01 11.74
N PRO A 486 13.12 -5.46 11.87
CA PRO A 486 14.16 -5.56 10.83
C PRO A 486 14.63 -6.98 10.46
N TYR A 487 14.34 -7.96 11.30
CA TYR A 487 14.86 -9.32 11.23
C TYR A 487 13.81 -10.36 10.81
N MET A 488 12.54 -9.96 10.68
CA MET A 488 11.47 -10.88 10.30
C MET A 488 11.53 -11.24 8.82
N ARG A 489 11.50 -12.54 8.54
CA ARG A 489 11.53 -13.13 7.19
C ARG A 489 10.30 -14.02 6.97
N TRP A 490 9.91 -14.25 5.73
CA TRP A 490 8.79 -15.15 5.42
C TRP A 490 9.19 -16.63 5.41
N ASP A 491 10.49 -16.92 5.22
CA ASP A 491 11.08 -18.27 5.19
C ASP A 491 11.56 -18.74 6.58
N GLU A 492 11.00 -18.16 7.65
CA GLU A 492 11.41 -18.45 9.03
C GLU A 492 10.20 -18.47 9.97
N SER A 493 10.21 -19.42 10.91
CA SER A 493 9.25 -19.49 12.02
C SER A 493 9.29 -18.25 12.92
N ARG A 494 8.16 -17.96 13.58
CA ARG A 494 8.06 -16.85 14.54
C ARG A 494 7.07 -17.15 15.68
N PRO A 495 7.19 -16.49 16.84
CA PRO A 495 6.21 -16.62 17.91
C PRO A 495 5.01 -15.68 17.68
N GLY A 496 3.82 -16.17 18.01
CA GLY A 496 2.64 -15.37 18.34
C GLY A 496 2.44 -15.29 19.85
N PHE A 497 1.75 -14.24 20.31
CA PHE A 497 1.62 -13.95 21.74
C PHE A 497 0.16 -13.73 22.14
N SER A 498 -0.19 -14.15 23.34
CA SER A 498 -1.49 -13.88 23.98
C SER A 498 -1.34 -13.76 25.49
N ASN A 499 -2.38 -13.30 26.20
CA ASN A 499 -2.33 -13.05 27.64
C ASN A 499 -1.18 -12.11 28.03
N VAL A 500 -0.84 -11.17 27.14
CA VAL A 500 0.26 -10.23 27.35
C VAL A 500 -0.21 -9.14 28.32
N PRO A 501 0.37 -9.02 29.53
CA PRO A 501 0.01 -7.94 30.44
C PRO A 501 0.50 -6.60 29.89
N SER A 502 -0.19 -5.53 30.25
CA SER A 502 0.33 -4.18 30.00
C SER A 502 1.56 -3.94 30.89
N VAL A 503 2.66 -3.57 30.25
CA VAL A 503 3.91 -3.13 30.90
C VAL A 503 3.94 -1.61 30.86
N THR A 504 4.30 -0.98 31.97
CA THR A 504 4.45 0.47 32.02
C THR A 504 5.47 0.94 30.98
N GLY A 505 5.08 1.91 30.16
CA GLY A 505 5.96 2.48 29.14
C GLY A 505 7.09 3.33 29.74
N PHE A 506 8.13 3.58 28.94
CA PHE A 506 9.23 4.49 29.30
C PHE A 506 9.43 5.54 28.23
N LYS A 507 9.23 6.81 28.60
CA LYS A 507 9.34 7.97 27.72
C LYS A 507 10.53 8.83 28.16
N TYR A 508 11.49 9.03 27.25
CA TYR A 508 12.73 9.78 27.52
C TYR A 508 13.50 9.30 28.78
N GLY A 509 13.50 7.98 29.02
CA GLY A 509 14.19 7.38 30.16
C GLY A 509 13.45 7.51 31.50
N LYS A 510 12.20 7.97 31.50
CA LYS A 510 11.33 8.03 32.68
C LYS A 510 10.14 7.11 32.52
N GLU A 511 9.69 6.51 33.62
CA GLU A 511 8.46 5.73 33.68
C GLU A 511 7.28 6.62 33.29
N ASP A 512 6.42 6.11 32.40
CA ASP A 512 5.16 6.72 32.02
C ASP A 512 4.03 5.76 32.39
N THR A 513 3.52 5.94 33.62
CA THR A 513 2.47 5.10 34.22
C THR A 513 1.13 5.14 33.48
N THR A 514 0.98 6.07 32.55
CA THR A 514 -0.21 6.20 31.71
C THR A 514 -0.07 5.50 30.36
N SER A 515 1.14 5.10 30.00
CA SER A 515 1.41 4.34 28.78
C SER A 515 1.22 2.85 29.00
N HIS A 516 0.58 2.20 28.03
CA HIS A 516 0.43 0.75 27.98
C HIS A 516 1.34 0.19 26.89
N THR A 517 2.22 -0.75 27.24
CA THR A 517 3.09 -1.39 26.25
C THR A 517 3.01 -2.90 26.32
N TYR A 518 3.05 -3.55 25.16
CA TYR A 518 2.90 -4.98 25.00
C TYR A 518 4.04 -5.52 24.16
N MET A 519 4.67 -6.60 24.63
CA MET A 519 5.91 -7.14 24.06
C MET A 519 7.04 -6.09 23.98
N TYR A 520 7.05 -5.15 24.92
CA TYR A 520 8.08 -4.11 25.06
C TYR A 520 9.46 -4.77 25.14
N ARG A 521 10.33 -4.48 24.17
CA ARG A 521 11.71 -4.97 24.11
C ARG A 521 11.92 -6.49 24.27
N ALA A 522 10.88 -7.29 24.05
CA ALA A 522 11.04 -8.73 23.90
C ALA A 522 11.87 -8.99 22.63
N VAL A 523 12.85 -9.90 22.71
CA VAL A 523 13.71 -10.29 21.60
C VAL A 523 13.82 -11.80 21.61
N TRP A 524 13.53 -12.42 20.47
CA TRP A 524 13.74 -13.85 20.27
C TRP A 524 14.85 -14.11 19.26
N GLY A 525 15.43 -15.31 19.31
CA GLY A 525 16.49 -15.71 18.40
C GLY A 525 15.92 -16.03 17.03
N VAL A 526 16.43 -15.36 16.01
CA VAL A 526 16.19 -15.63 14.58
C VAL A 526 17.51 -15.74 13.86
N MET A 527 17.54 -16.26 12.64
CA MET A 527 18.75 -16.50 11.85
C MET A 527 19.71 -15.29 11.84
N GLU A 528 19.19 -14.10 11.56
CA GLU A 528 20.00 -12.86 11.49
C GLU A 528 20.24 -12.19 12.85
N LYS A 529 19.61 -12.66 13.91
CA LYS A 529 19.71 -12.11 15.27
C LYS A 529 19.54 -13.19 16.33
N PRO A 530 20.56 -14.05 16.51
CA PRO A 530 20.52 -15.07 17.56
C PRO A 530 20.49 -14.41 18.95
N VAL A 531 19.83 -15.09 19.89
CA VAL A 531 19.83 -14.73 21.32
C VAL A 531 20.87 -15.62 22.02
N LYS A 532 22.01 -15.01 22.37
CA LYS A 532 23.17 -15.72 22.94
C LYS A 532 23.57 -16.97 22.14
N GLY A 533 23.61 -16.85 20.80
CA GLY A 533 23.95 -17.95 19.89
C GLY A 533 22.79 -18.86 19.52
N ASN A 534 21.65 -18.80 20.20
CA ASN A 534 20.48 -19.62 19.91
C ASN A 534 19.54 -18.93 18.91
N ILE A 535 18.95 -19.71 18.00
CA ILE A 535 17.90 -19.30 17.06
C ILE A 535 16.66 -20.17 17.26
N ILE A 536 15.55 -19.83 16.61
CA ILE A 536 14.43 -20.77 16.47
C ILE A 536 14.91 -21.97 15.66
N GLU A 537 14.75 -23.16 16.23
CA GLU A 537 14.99 -24.42 15.53
C GLU A 537 13.66 -25.11 15.27
N GLU A 538 13.52 -25.71 14.09
CA GLU A 538 12.29 -26.36 13.68
C GLU A 538 12.62 -27.66 12.93
N THR A 539 11.91 -28.72 13.26
CA THR A 539 11.85 -29.99 12.52
C THR A 539 10.39 -30.36 12.29
N GLU A 540 10.10 -31.47 11.60
CA GLU A 540 8.72 -31.96 11.42
C GLU A 540 7.98 -32.22 12.75
N ASP A 541 8.72 -32.54 13.80
CA ASP A 541 8.22 -33.00 15.10
C ASP A 541 8.62 -32.08 16.28
N SER A 542 9.35 -31.00 16.05
CA SER A 542 9.81 -30.13 17.14
C SER A 542 9.96 -28.67 16.74
N TRP A 543 9.81 -27.79 17.72
CA TRP A 543 10.05 -26.35 17.57
C TRP A 543 10.69 -25.79 18.85
N SER A 544 11.63 -24.87 18.72
CA SER A 544 12.27 -24.18 19.84
C SER A 544 12.25 -22.66 19.68
N LEU A 545 12.20 -21.94 20.80
CA LEU A 545 12.21 -20.48 20.85
C LEU A 545 13.12 -19.98 21.98
N PRO A 546 14.31 -19.47 21.66
CA PRO A 546 15.08 -18.67 22.60
C PRO A 546 14.52 -17.24 22.68
N ILE A 547 14.21 -16.75 23.88
CA ILE A 547 13.61 -15.42 24.08
C ILE A 547 14.16 -14.72 25.34
N ILE A 548 14.35 -13.39 25.26
CA ILE A 548 14.84 -12.51 26.33
C ILE A 548 14.07 -11.20 26.37
N HIS A 549 14.07 -10.56 27.54
CA HIS A 549 13.67 -9.19 27.74
C HIS A 549 14.91 -8.27 27.68
N LYS A 550 15.00 -7.40 26.66
CA LYS A 550 16.10 -6.40 26.53
C LYS A 550 15.74 -5.03 27.14
N ALA A 551 14.97 -5.02 28.22
CA ALA A 551 14.76 -3.81 29.02
C ALA A 551 16.11 -3.20 29.48
N ARG A 552 16.21 -1.87 29.46
CA ARG A 552 17.35 -1.16 30.09
C ARG A 552 17.18 -1.22 31.60
N GLN A 553 18.25 -0.87 32.31
CA GLN A 553 18.18 -0.61 33.74
C GLN A 553 17.09 0.44 34.03
N GLY A 554 16.23 0.19 35.02
CA GLY A 554 15.03 0.97 35.34
C GLY A 554 13.74 0.53 34.63
N GLU A 555 13.80 -0.21 33.52
CA GLU A 555 12.63 -0.61 32.69
C GLU A 555 12.14 -2.06 32.90
N GLU A 556 12.38 -2.65 34.08
CA GLU A 556 12.80 -4.06 34.16
C GLU A 556 11.74 -5.04 34.63
N LYS A 557 10.47 -4.62 34.62
CA LYS A 557 9.41 -5.50 35.09
C LYS A 557 9.22 -6.62 34.07
N ASP A 558 9.67 -7.82 34.45
CA ASP A 558 9.50 -9.03 33.67
C ASP A 558 8.02 -9.45 33.69
N TYR A 559 7.62 -10.30 32.76
CA TYR A 559 6.22 -10.70 32.61
C TYR A 559 6.08 -12.09 32.00
N PHE A 560 4.94 -12.73 32.25
CA PHE A 560 4.55 -13.98 31.61
C PHE A 560 3.64 -13.71 30.43
N VAL A 561 3.78 -14.51 29.37
CA VAL A 561 2.90 -14.51 28.19
C VAL A 561 2.61 -15.93 27.77
N ASP A 562 1.55 -16.13 27.01
CA ASP A 562 1.39 -17.38 26.27
C ASP A 562 2.03 -17.26 24.89
N ILE A 563 2.58 -18.37 24.40
CA ILE A 563 3.26 -18.42 23.10
C ILE A 563 2.55 -19.39 22.17
N THR A 564 2.37 -18.97 20.93
CA THR A 564 1.88 -19.81 19.83
C THR A 564 2.96 -19.89 18.75
N PRO A 565 3.47 -21.07 18.34
CA PRO A 565 4.34 -21.17 17.16
C PRO A 565 3.59 -20.76 15.89
N ARG A 566 4.15 -19.85 15.08
CA ARG A 566 3.55 -19.28 13.87
C ARG A 566 4.53 -19.34 12.70
N ASN A 567 3.99 -19.28 11.48
CA ASN A 567 4.76 -19.34 10.23
C ASN A 567 5.69 -20.56 10.19
N LEU A 568 5.18 -21.72 10.60
CA LEU A 568 5.94 -22.97 10.67
C LEU A 568 6.39 -23.43 9.28
N GLN A 569 7.68 -23.64 9.10
CA GLN A 569 8.28 -24.03 7.83
C GLN A 569 8.18 -25.55 7.59
N GLN A 570 8.47 -26.34 8.62
CA GLN A 570 8.58 -27.80 8.58
C GLN A 570 7.48 -28.47 9.42
N MET A 571 7.27 -28.03 10.66
CA MET A 571 6.31 -28.63 11.59
C MET A 571 4.88 -28.36 11.10
N LYS A 572 4.10 -29.44 10.90
CA LYS A 572 2.68 -29.34 10.55
C LYS A 572 1.83 -29.68 11.76
N VAL A 573 1.09 -28.71 12.26
CA VAL A 573 0.19 -28.90 13.41
C VAL A 573 -1.22 -29.13 12.87
N LYS A 574 -1.93 -30.11 13.43
CA LYS A 574 -3.34 -30.38 13.17
C LYS A 574 -4.10 -30.47 14.48
N GLN A 575 -5.37 -30.05 14.47
CA GLN A 575 -6.28 -30.20 15.62
C GLN A 575 -6.18 -31.60 16.23
N GLY A 576 -6.05 -31.66 17.56
CA GLY A 576 -5.94 -32.91 18.30
C GLY A 576 -4.53 -33.49 18.39
N ASP A 577 -3.56 -33.01 17.60
CA ASP A 577 -2.16 -33.38 17.76
C ASP A 577 -1.68 -33.06 19.17
N ARG A 578 -0.91 -33.99 19.76
CA ARG A 578 -0.40 -33.87 21.13
C ARG A 578 1.08 -33.53 21.12
N PHE A 579 1.44 -32.56 21.95
CA PHE A 579 2.83 -32.12 22.12
C PHE A 579 3.19 -32.06 23.61
N SER A 580 4.47 -32.22 23.89
CA SER A 580 5.07 -31.86 25.17
C SER A 580 5.86 -30.56 25.02
N TYR A 581 5.92 -29.75 26.07
CA TYR A 581 6.82 -28.60 26.12
C TYR A 581 7.75 -28.66 27.33
N LYS A 582 8.91 -28.00 27.23
CA LYS A 582 9.85 -27.74 28.33
C LYS A 582 10.41 -26.32 28.22
N ILE A 583 10.57 -25.66 29.37
CA ILE A 583 11.17 -24.33 29.53
C ILE A 583 12.49 -24.51 30.28
N THR A 584 13.58 -24.00 29.72
CA THR A 584 14.91 -23.99 30.36
C THR A 584 15.52 -22.60 30.30
N ASN A 585 16.59 -22.35 31.06
CA ASN A 585 17.47 -21.21 30.81
C ASN A 585 18.11 -21.31 29.40
N LEU A 586 18.74 -20.22 28.95
CA LEU A 586 19.41 -20.15 27.64
C LEU A 586 20.62 -21.10 27.50
N ASP A 587 21.18 -21.57 28.60
CA ASP A 587 22.25 -22.58 28.64
C ASP A 587 21.72 -24.03 28.75
N GLY A 588 20.40 -24.20 28.78
CA GLY A 588 19.73 -25.50 28.91
C GLY A 588 19.49 -25.97 30.35
N SER A 589 20.00 -25.27 31.37
CA SER A 589 19.74 -25.58 32.78
C SER A 589 18.27 -25.33 33.16
N ASP A 590 17.81 -25.98 34.23
CA ASP A 590 16.43 -25.79 34.69
C ASP A 590 16.19 -24.35 35.18
N ILE A 591 15.01 -23.82 34.89
CA ILE A 591 14.66 -22.43 35.20
C ILE A 591 14.08 -22.33 36.61
N THR A 592 14.58 -21.36 37.39
CA THR A 592 14.02 -20.97 38.68
C THR A 592 13.40 -19.58 38.57
N ILE A 593 12.15 -19.45 38.99
CA ILE A 593 11.37 -18.22 38.84
C ILE A 593 11.16 -17.55 40.19
N ASN A 594 11.52 -16.26 40.27
CA ASN A 594 11.07 -15.38 41.34
C ASN A 594 9.79 -14.65 40.88
N PHE A 595 8.61 -15.19 41.20
CA PHE A 595 7.34 -14.66 40.72
C PHE A 595 7.09 -13.19 41.11
N SER A 596 7.59 -12.72 42.25
CA SER A 596 7.40 -11.33 42.68
C SER A 596 8.14 -10.31 41.80
N ALA A 597 9.08 -10.76 40.96
CA ALA A 597 9.76 -9.92 39.98
C ALA A 597 8.93 -9.71 38.69
N PHE A 598 7.82 -10.43 38.53
CA PHE A 598 6.99 -10.41 37.32
C PHE A 598 5.68 -9.68 37.56
N ILE A 599 5.24 -8.82 36.63
CA ILE A 599 4.03 -7.99 36.75
C ILE A 599 2.77 -8.82 37.03
N ASN A 600 2.64 -9.94 36.32
CA ASN A 600 1.53 -10.88 36.46
C ASN A 600 1.93 -12.16 37.21
N GLY A 601 3.03 -12.14 37.97
CA GLY A 601 3.57 -13.32 38.64
C GLY A 601 2.58 -13.96 39.61
N ASP A 602 1.89 -13.16 40.44
CA ASP A 602 0.91 -13.69 41.41
C ASP A 602 -0.27 -14.39 40.74
N LYS A 603 -0.71 -13.90 39.57
CA LYS A 603 -1.79 -14.51 38.79
C LYS A 603 -1.38 -15.85 38.18
N VAL A 604 -0.11 -16.00 37.83
CA VAL A 604 0.43 -17.14 37.09
C VAL A 604 1.00 -18.22 38.02
N LYS A 605 1.42 -17.86 39.23
CA LYS A 605 2.14 -18.74 40.19
C LYS A 605 1.49 -20.10 40.40
N GLN A 606 0.16 -20.17 40.50
CA GLN A 606 -0.55 -21.43 40.75
C GLN A 606 -0.61 -22.37 39.53
N GLY A 607 -0.50 -21.82 38.32
CA GLY A 607 -0.62 -22.58 37.06
C GLY A 607 0.71 -22.74 36.29
N PHE A 608 1.81 -22.16 36.79
CA PHE A 608 3.09 -22.24 36.11
C PHE A 608 3.72 -23.63 36.26
N THR A 609 4.17 -24.18 35.14
CA THR A 609 4.96 -25.41 35.09
C THR A 609 6.10 -25.24 34.09
N THR A 610 7.27 -25.81 34.39
CA THR A 610 8.43 -25.77 33.50
C THR A 610 8.36 -26.82 32.38
N SER A 611 7.39 -27.73 32.45
CA SER A 611 7.07 -28.67 31.39
C SER A 611 5.62 -29.13 31.49
N GLY A 612 5.05 -29.55 30.38
CA GLY A 612 3.66 -30.00 30.33
C GLY A 612 3.30 -30.65 29.00
N LYS A 613 2.03 -31.06 28.89
CA LYS A 613 1.43 -31.55 27.64
C LYS A 613 0.41 -30.54 27.14
N ILE A 614 0.34 -30.36 25.83
CA ILE A 614 -0.60 -29.47 25.15
C ILE A 614 -1.21 -30.20 23.96
N VAL A 615 -2.37 -29.72 23.53
CA VAL A 615 -3.11 -30.25 22.39
C VAL A 615 -3.36 -29.10 21.43
N ALA A 616 -3.17 -29.35 20.13
CA ALA A 616 -3.53 -28.40 19.10
C ALA A 616 -5.05 -28.20 19.06
N ASP A 617 -5.48 -26.95 19.00
CA ASP A 617 -6.89 -26.56 19.00
C ASP A 617 -7.54 -26.64 17.62
N GLU A 618 -8.80 -26.20 17.53
CA GLU A 618 -9.62 -26.14 16.31
C GLU A 618 -9.06 -25.22 15.21
N HIS A 619 -8.11 -24.35 15.53
CA HIS A 619 -7.41 -23.51 14.56
C HIS A 619 -6.10 -24.14 14.08
N ASN A 620 -5.80 -25.37 14.50
CA ASN A 620 -4.52 -26.05 14.27
C ASN A 620 -3.34 -25.30 14.93
N LEU A 621 -3.58 -24.63 16.06
CA LEU A 621 -2.55 -23.87 16.76
C LEU A 621 -2.21 -24.52 18.11
N LEU A 622 -0.94 -24.38 18.52
CA LEU A 622 -0.48 -24.76 19.85
C LEU A 622 -0.44 -23.54 20.75
N LEU A 623 -1.04 -23.62 21.94
CA LEU A 623 -0.92 -22.59 22.96
C LEU A 623 -0.05 -23.12 24.10
N ILE A 624 1.14 -22.53 24.28
CA ILE A 624 2.02 -22.85 25.40
C ILE A 624 1.83 -21.78 26.47
N PRO A 625 1.32 -22.14 27.66
CA PRO A 625 0.96 -21.14 28.66
C PRO A 625 2.16 -20.63 29.46
N ASN A 626 2.07 -19.40 29.94
CA ASN A 626 2.88 -18.87 31.04
C ASN A 626 4.41 -18.91 30.80
N ILE A 627 4.87 -18.50 29.62
CA ILE A 627 6.30 -18.39 29.29
C ILE A 627 6.90 -17.11 29.89
N PRO A 628 7.99 -17.19 30.66
CA PRO A 628 8.63 -16.02 31.25
C PRO A 628 9.42 -15.22 30.19
N ILE A 629 9.12 -13.93 30.10
CA ILE A 629 9.90 -12.94 29.36
C ILE A 629 10.76 -12.18 30.36
N SER A 630 12.02 -12.60 30.50
CA SER A 630 12.96 -12.08 31.49
C SER A 630 14.32 -11.68 30.90
N LYS A 631 15.09 -10.89 31.65
CA LYS A 631 16.47 -10.52 31.26
C LYS A 631 17.40 -11.72 31.13
N THR A 632 17.24 -12.72 31.98
CA THR A 632 18.04 -13.96 31.94
C THR A 632 17.76 -14.75 30.66
N GLY A 633 16.50 -14.70 30.22
CA GLY A 633 15.98 -15.40 29.04
C GLY A 633 15.66 -16.85 29.31
N CYS A 634 14.91 -17.43 28.39
CA CYS A 634 14.61 -18.85 28.39
C CYS A 634 14.64 -19.44 26.97
N ILE A 635 14.68 -20.76 26.89
CA ILE A 635 14.38 -21.53 25.68
C ILE A 635 13.12 -22.33 25.95
N LEU A 636 12.07 -22.05 25.19
CA LEU A 636 10.90 -22.91 25.08
C LEU A 636 11.20 -23.99 24.04
N ARG A 637 10.98 -25.26 24.37
CA ARG A 637 11.03 -26.38 23.42
C ARG A 637 9.69 -27.08 23.39
N VAL A 638 9.23 -27.42 22.19
CA VAL A 638 7.99 -28.15 21.91
C VAL A 638 8.36 -29.38 21.10
N LYS A 639 7.80 -30.54 21.44
CA LYS A 639 8.04 -31.82 20.77
C LYS A 639 6.76 -32.62 20.64
N ARG A 640 6.48 -33.13 19.44
CA ARG A 640 5.33 -34.00 19.16
C ARG A 640 5.43 -35.28 19.98
N ILE A 641 4.32 -35.68 20.59
CA ILE A 641 4.21 -36.96 21.28
C ILE A 641 3.76 -37.98 20.23
N LYS A 642 4.66 -38.87 19.81
CA LYS A 642 4.31 -40.00 18.94
C LYS A 642 3.40 -40.93 19.74
N LEU A 643 2.22 -41.21 19.18
CA LEU A 643 1.24 -42.13 19.76
C LEU A 643 1.75 -43.56 19.68
#